data_AF-A0AAV4VWI6-F1
#
_entry.id   AF-A0AAV4VWI6-F1
#
_cell.length_a   1.000
_cell.length_b   1.000
_cell.length_c   1.000
_cell.angle_alpha   90.00
_cell.angle_beta   90.00
_cell.angle_gamma   90.00
#
_symmetry.space_group_name_H-M   'P 1'
#
loop_
_entity.id
_entity.type
_entity.pdbx_description
1 polymer ?
#
loop_
_entity_poly.entity_id
_entity_poly.type
_entity_poly.pdbx_seq_one_letter_code
_entity_poly.pdbx_strand_id
1 'polypeptide(L)'
;MDQVVGLCGLYNKQVEDDRTTPDGSLVKSNQDFGNSWSIGPADRCSPPACEEYYMREAITTCEYLLGEPFNSACSSFLNMQTRVDTCITFMCECLQRTSLDARKNSDVFYDIYGGTDSCKCLALESFAEACEAVRQEPLLNWRIDYSCTPECPPGMEWQDCGPGCELTCDNYKDRDSLCTGGCTPGCYCPSGLIRHHDRCVKAYMCQDCICRGHGDPNFITFDGKYYPFQGNCTYILAQSRDLEDPSLDFKILVTNVECPEEPHTSCADGLQIYWNGHLIEKFKNKPVYLNGDAIDPAMSPLEKDGIGITYIPNKHTIIHIKSINLAVRYFDQMYGFNVELPAFYYYNKTEGLCGICNFIQSDDIYHKNGFITDDIDDFAYSWLVEPNTKDHCEFPRIVVPEPRPGICNFTVSPCEIFLDPSLYSKSCQNDVTYSMKPEASMCRSKFQYAQQCCERGISLIDWLQMSGCENSCPEGMFYDCTSACQKTCDNYKTFKEEDCDLMPLYTCRCPEGQVLQQGQCVDVIQCEKCDEEHIVGDVWHIGPCEQCECLNDRSTRCTVTTCPEVPICKENEKLDVLPKPEGACCDVYHCVEVALIVCPETKPLECGEGESNVVYHEEGCPRYKCVCDPVLCPPLVKPFTEEGENVTLEQEGCCPHYEVKCQPEICLLPPICAPGFVESVYEGKCCLQYTCIPKKNVCVYEFKFAVEDGYQVALEPQDYHKEEFDAGSSWYDGLYEFPDNDNYERESYHNPGECCPKYKRTACKMNDIIYKIGEKWPSPDGDRCKSFECVKHQEEATISRTTYNCNTTCPRTAVYVESTPESNKCCGTCIAVACEENGVIYQNEESWTPATLNCHKATCYVNDTHTHIRYEGPKCPVMDPNCPMEYVRLDPKGCCKYCEQPTDTCSAVEVPDYETIGYFSYHDTERGFCTNEVDLEGLTRCSGKCSAQSLYSSAIGDFESICNCCLPDQTKPRTIALRCSDGNIVHKTYQQPLSCKCNSCSGRTSDRSHEFMNQMGSL
;
A
#
# COMPACT_ATOMS: atom_id res chain seq x y z
N MET A 1 -15.35 5.04 59.95
CA MET A 1 -14.63 5.21 58.66
C MET A 1 -14.92 6.62 58.18
N ASP A 2 -14.38 7.62 58.86
CA ASP A 2 -15.00 8.96 58.94
C ASP A 2 -13.91 10.05 58.72
N GLN A 3 -13.05 9.83 57.73
CA GLN A 3 -11.89 10.68 57.39
C GLN A 3 -12.05 11.39 56.04
N VAL A 4 -13.13 11.14 55.32
CA VAL A 4 -13.49 11.80 54.06
C VAL A 4 -14.71 12.67 54.34
N VAL A 5 -14.67 13.92 53.87
CA VAL A 5 -15.81 14.84 53.88
C VAL A 5 -15.77 15.66 52.59
N GLY A 6 -16.93 15.91 51.98
CA GLY A 6 -17.04 16.66 50.74
C GLY A 6 -18.25 16.26 49.90
N LEU A 7 -18.25 16.63 48.63
CA LEU A 7 -19.30 16.26 47.67
C LEU A 7 -19.42 14.75 47.43
N CYS A 8 -18.38 13.97 47.77
CA CYS A 8 -18.36 12.51 47.70
C CYS A 8 -18.87 11.81 48.98
N GLY A 9 -19.48 12.56 49.91
CA GLY A 9 -20.05 12.04 51.13
C GLY A 9 -19.04 11.77 52.25
N LEU A 10 -19.40 10.85 53.15
CA LEU A 10 -18.65 10.58 54.40
C LEU A 10 -17.86 9.25 54.36
N TYR A 11 -18.05 8.43 53.34
CA TYR A 11 -17.39 7.12 53.14
C TYR A 11 -17.61 6.10 54.29
N ASN A 12 -18.65 6.30 55.10
CA ASN A 12 -19.04 5.43 56.20
C ASN A 12 -20.02 4.30 55.79
N LYS A 13 -20.50 4.33 54.51
CA LYS A 13 -21.52 3.46 53.90
C LYS A 13 -22.98 3.72 54.32
N GLN A 14 -23.32 4.92 54.81
CA GLN A 14 -24.68 5.35 55.13
C GLN A 14 -25.15 6.43 54.14
N VAL A 15 -25.87 6.01 53.09
CA VAL A 15 -26.36 6.89 52.01
C VAL A 15 -27.31 7.98 52.55
N GLU A 16 -27.88 7.75 53.73
CA GLU A 16 -28.71 8.69 54.48
C GLU A 16 -27.95 9.92 54.99
N ASP A 17 -26.64 9.83 55.27
CA ASP A 17 -25.83 10.93 55.82
C ASP A 17 -24.76 11.51 54.87
N ASP A 18 -24.53 10.91 53.70
CA ASP A 18 -23.61 11.42 52.67
C ASP A 18 -23.92 12.85 52.19
N ARG A 19 -25.13 13.39 52.39
CA ARG A 19 -25.49 14.79 52.08
C ARG A 19 -25.26 15.77 53.26
N THR A 20 -24.23 15.50 54.07
CA THR A 20 -23.84 16.34 55.21
C THR A 20 -22.97 17.52 54.76
N THR A 21 -23.43 18.75 55.04
CA THR A 21 -22.75 20.01 54.73
C THR A 21 -21.50 20.22 55.62
N PRO A 22 -20.59 21.17 55.30
CA PRO A 22 -19.37 21.39 56.09
C PRO A 22 -19.59 21.75 57.56
N ASP A 23 -20.75 22.31 57.91
CA ASP A 23 -21.18 22.64 59.27
C ASP A 23 -21.94 21.49 59.97
N GLY A 24 -22.01 20.30 59.35
CA GLY A 24 -22.61 19.10 59.93
C GLY A 24 -24.13 19.00 59.80
N SER A 25 -24.75 19.78 58.91
CA SER A 25 -26.20 19.75 58.67
C SER A 25 -26.56 18.79 57.54
N LEU A 26 -27.66 18.04 57.67
CA LEU A 26 -28.12 17.14 56.61
C LEU A 26 -29.17 17.84 55.73
N VAL A 27 -28.82 18.11 54.47
CA VAL A 27 -29.69 18.81 53.51
C VAL A 27 -30.43 17.86 52.58
N LYS A 28 -31.64 18.26 52.17
CA LYS A 28 -32.55 17.43 51.33
C LYS A 28 -32.40 17.69 49.83
N SER A 29 -31.82 18.84 49.46
CA SER A 29 -31.62 19.29 48.09
C SER A 29 -30.18 19.02 47.66
N ASN A 30 -30.00 18.44 46.47
CA ASN A 30 -28.67 18.19 45.92
C ASN A 30 -27.99 19.51 45.51
N GLN A 31 -28.75 20.53 45.13
CA GLN A 31 -28.23 21.86 44.84
C GLN A 31 -27.73 22.56 46.12
N ASP A 32 -28.48 22.47 47.22
CA ASP A 32 -28.08 23.10 48.49
C ASP A 32 -26.84 22.39 49.06
N PHE A 33 -26.75 21.07 48.90
CA PHE A 33 -25.54 20.29 49.21
C PHE A 33 -24.35 20.75 48.37
N GLY A 34 -24.49 20.79 47.04
CA GLY A 34 -23.47 21.26 46.11
C GLY A 34 -22.96 22.67 46.45
N ASN A 35 -23.90 23.60 46.67
CA ASN A 35 -23.61 24.98 47.03
C ASN A 35 -22.87 25.08 48.38
N SER A 36 -23.20 24.24 49.37
CA SER A 36 -22.58 24.28 50.70
C SER A 36 -21.08 23.97 50.70
N TRP A 37 -20.61 23.17 49.74
CA TRP A 37 -19.21 22.81 49.55
C TRP A 37 -18.47 23.71 48.54
N SER A 38 -19.10 24.78 48.04
CA SER A 38 -18.49 25.67 47.04
C SER A 38 -17.38 26.54 47.63
N ILE A 39 -16.26 26.67 46.90
CA ILE A 39 -15.10 27.48 47.30
C ILE A 39 -14.91 28.62 46.28
N GLY A 40 -15.84 29.56 46.25
CA GLY A 40 -15.77 30.72 45.35
C GLY A 40 -16.97 31.66 45.42
N PRO A 41 -16.97 32.74 44.61
CA PRO A 41 -18.11 33.66 44.50
C PRO A 41 -19.29 32.98 43.78
N ALA A 42 -20.42 32.84 44.48
CA ALA A 42 -21.60 32.11 43.99
C ALA A 42 -22.23 32.71 42.72
N ASP A 43 -21.98 33.99 42.43
CA ASP A 43 -22.39 34.68 41.19
C ASP A 43 -21.75 34.10 39.91
N ARG A 44 -20.73 33.23 40.05
CA ARG A 44 -20.08 32.51 38.95
C ARG A 44 -20.53 31.04 38.81
N CYS A 45 -21.41 30.56 39.68
CA CYS A 45 -21.79 29.14 39.79
C CYS A 45 -23.27 28.90 39.43
N SER A 46 -23.81 29.66 38.48
CA SER A 46 -25.12 29.41 37.87
C SER A 46 -24.99 28.41 36.72
N PRO A 47 -25.66 27.25 36.74
CA PRO A 47 -25.68 26.35 35.58
C PRO A 47 -26.39 27.01 34.38
N PRO A 48 -25.96 26.73 33.14
CA PRO A 48 -26.65 27.23 31.96
C PRO A 48 -28.05 26.60 31.85
N ALA A 49 -29.06 27.41 31.51
CA ALA A 49 -30.39 26.90 31.25
C ALA A 49 -30.45 26.29 29.85
N CYS A 50 -30.66 24.98 29.75
CA CYS A 50 -30.77 24.30 28.46
C CYS A 50 -31.95 24.83 27.65
N GLU A 51 -31.68 25.41 26.48
CA GLU A 51 -32.70 25.93 25.58
C GLU A 51 -33.50 24.79 24.95
N GLU A 52 -34.80 25.02 24.70
CA GLU A 52 -35.76 23.98 24.29
C GLU A 52 -35.34 23.19 23.03
N TYR A 53 -34.60 23.82 22.12
CA TYR A 53 -34.05 23.18 20.93
C TYR A 53 -33.01 22.10 21.29
N TYR A 54 -31.96 22.47 22.02
CA TYR A 54 -30.92 21.54 22.46
C TYR A 54 -31.45 20.49 23.44
N MET A 55 -32.46 20.83 24.25
CA MET A 55 -33.11 19.86 25.15
C MET A 55 -33.79 18.72 24.39
N ARG A 56 -34.43 19.00 23.25
CA ARG A 56 -35.05 17.96 22.40
C ARG A 56 -34.00 17.05 21.75
N GLU A 57 -32.91 17.62 21.26
CA GLU A 57 -31.79 16.86 20.67
C GLU A 57 -31.07 16.00 21.73
N ALA A 58 -30.84 16.56 22.92
CA ALA A 58 -30.31 15.85 24.08
C ALA A 58 -31.16 14.64 24.49
N ILE A 59 -32.49 14.82 24.62
CA ILE A 59 -33.42 13.72 24.93
C ILE A 59 -33.37 12.63 23.85
N THR A 60 -33.53 13.02 22.58
CA THR A 60 -33.54 12.09 21.44
C THR A 60 -32.25 11.27 21.36
N THR A 61 -31.11 11.88 21.70
CA THR A 61 -29.79 11.22 21.72
C THR A 61 -29.65 10.26 22.89
N CYS A 62 -30.07 10.67 24.09
CA CYS A 62 -29.89 9.88 25.31
C CYS A 62 -30.87 8.70 25.43
N GLU A 63 -31.95 8.68 24.64
CA GLU A 63 -32.80 7.49 24.46
C GLU A 63 -32.04 6.29 23.90
N TYR A 64 -30.89 6.47 23.22
CA TYR A 64 -30.02 5.37 22.80
C TYR A 64 -29.52 4.51 23.99
N LEU A 65 -29.36 5.09 25.19
CA LEU A 65 -28.99 4.33 26.39
C LEU A 65 -30.05 3.30 26.81
N LEU A 66 -31.29 3.45 26.33
CA LEU A 66 -32.38 2.50 26.54
C LEU A 66 -32.50 1.45 25.40
N GLY A 67 -31.63 1.52 24.39
CA GLY A 67 -31.50 0.55 23.30
C GLY A 67 -30.40 -0.49 23.52
N GLU A 68 -30.20 -1.36 22.53
CA GLU A 68 -29.13 -2.36 22.51
C GLU A 68 -27.83 -1.76 21.92
N PRO A 69 -26.64 -2.12 22.44
CA PRO A 69 -26.37 -3.10 23.50
C PRO A 69 -26.45 -2.56 24.93
N PHE A 70 -26.64 -1.25 25.12
CA PHE A 70 -26.54 -0.58 26.43
C PHE A 70 -27.54 -1.10 27.46
N ASN A 71 -28.81 -1.28 27.10
CA ASN A 71 -29.86 -1.60 28.06
C ASN A 71 -29.78 -3.05 28.55
N SER A 72 -29.59 -4.03 27.65
CA SER A 72 -29.43 -5.44 28.05
C SER A 72 -28.19 -5.69 28.91
N ALA A 73 -27.05 -5.05 28.57
CA ALA A 73 -25.80 -5.24 29.29
C ALA A 73 -25.75 -4.52 30.64
N CYS A 74 -26.39 -3.35 30.77
CA CYS A 74 -26.17 -2.44 31.89
C CYS A 74 -27.34 -2.29 32.88
N SER A 75 -28.59 -2.58 32.48
CA SER A 75 -29.77 -2.33 33.33
C SER A 75 -29.86 -3.20 34.59
N SER A 76 -29.15 -4.32 34.62
CA SER A 76 -28.97 -5.19 35.80
C SER A 76 -27.98 -4.62 36.83
N PHE A 77 -27.15 -3.65 36.43
CA PHE A 77 -26.05 -3.08 37.23
C PHE A 77 -26.26 -1.59 37.55
N LEU A 78 -26.96 -0.83 36.68
CA LEU A 78 -27.14 0.61 36.77
C LEU A 78 -28.63 1.01 36.74
N ASN A 79 -28.96 2.11 37.44
CA ASN A 79 -30.24 2.78 37.24
C ASN A 79 -30.21 3.56 35.90
N MET A 80 -30.78 2.95 34.87
CA MET A 80 -30.81 3.49 33.50
C MET A 80 -31.48 4.87 33.43
N GLN A 81 -32.53 5.14 34.21
CA GLN A 81 -33.19 6.45 34.20
C GLN A 81 -32.23 7.55 34.68
N THR A 82 -31.57 7.35 35.82
CA THR A 82 -30.59 8.31 36.35
C THR A 82 -29.43 8.57 35.37
N ARG A 83 -29.09 7.57 34.55
CA ARG A 83 -28.06 7.67 33.51
C ARG A 83 -28.56 8.45 32.28
N VAL A 84 -29.80 8.23 31.85
CA VAL A 84 -30.47 9.06 30.82
C VAL A 84 -30.56 10.53 31.29
N ASP A 85 -31.00 10.77 32.53
CA ASP A 85 -31.08 12.13 33.12
C ASP A 85 -29.71 12.84 33.12
N THR A 86 -28.64 12.09 33.43
CA THR A 86 -27.25 12.58 33.40
C THR A 86 -26.79 12.89 31.97
N CYS A 87 -27.05 11.97 31.03
CA CYS A 87 -26.74 12.15 29.61
C CYS A 87 -27.43 13.39 29.02
N ILE A 88 -28.73 13.59 29.32
CA ILE A 88 -29.49 14.76 28.83
C ILE A 88 -28.85 16.06 29.33
N THR A 89 -28.43 16.08 30.59
CA THR A 89 -27.74 17.24 31.20
C THR A 89 -26.42 17.52 30.50
N PHE A 90 -25.61 16.49 30.24
CA PHE A 90 -24.33 16.61 29.53
C PHE A 90 -24.51 17.08 28.07
N MET A 91 -25.43 16.47 27.33
CA MET A 91 -25.76 16.84 25.95
C MET A 91 -26.22 18.30 25.87
N CYS A 92 -27.10 18.72 26.77
CA CYS A 92 -27.53 20.11 26.91
C CYS A 92 -26.36 21.08 27.06
N GLU A 93 -25.41 20.82 27.97
CA GLU A 93 -24.23 21.68 28.14
C GLU A 93 -23.31 21.67 26.92
N CYS A 94 -23.08 20.51 26.31
CA CYS A 94 -22.18 20.37 25.16
C CYS A 94 -22.69 21.15 23.94
N LEU A 95 -23.96 20.94 23.56
CA LEU A 95 -24.62 21.62 22.45
C LEU A 95 -24.74 23.15 22.66
N GLN A 96 -24.83 23.60 23.91
CA GLN A 96 -24.83 25.03 24.22
C GLN A 96 -23.46 25.69 24.12
N ARG A 97 -22.36 25.00 24.46
CA ARG A 97 -21.00 25.56 24.35
C ARG A 97 -20.59 25.77 22.89
N THR A 98 -20.80 24.77 22.04
CA THR A 98 -20.46 24.84 20.60
C THR A 98 -21.17 25.98 19.86
N SER A 99 -22.36 26.39 20.30
CA SER A 99 -23.12 27.52 19.73
C SER A 99 -22.80 28.91 20.31
N LEU A 100 -22.01 28.98 21.39
CA LEU A 100 -21.57 30.22 22.03
C LEU A 100 -20.20 30.67 21.51
N ASP A 101 -19.22 29.76 21.45
CA ASP A 101 -17.85 30.08 21.03
C ASP A 101 -17.76 30.40 19.53
N ALA A 102 -18.64 29.82 18.70
CA ALA A 102 -18.83 30.15 17.28
C ALA A 102 -19.20 31.64 16.99
N ARG A 103 -19.33 32.50 18.02
CA ARG A 103 -19.54 33.95 17.88
C ARG A 103 -18.40 34.81 18.42
N LYS A 104 -17.31 34.26 18.98
CA LYS A 104 -16.12 35.03 19.39
C LYS A 104 -14.82 34.22 19.25
N ASN A 105 -13.86 34.84 18.56
CA ASN A 105 -12.51 34.37 18.24
C ASN A 105 -12.39 33.20 17.25
N SER A 106 -11.61 33.46 16.21
CA SER A 106 -10.86 32.46 15.45
C SER A 106 -9.59 32.16 16.26
N ASP A 107 -9.70 31.23 17.22
CA ASP A 107 -8.56 30.59 17.87
C ASP A 107 -8.51 29.12 17.40
N VAL A 108 -7.35 28.71 16.89
CA VAL A 108 -7.21 27.65 15.85
C VAL A 108 -7.19 26.23 16.44
N PHE A 109 -8.15 25.89 17.32
CA PHE A 109 -8.15 24.61 18.05
C PHE A 109 -9.48 23.85 18.09
N TYR A 110 -10.55 24.36 17.45
CA TYR A 110 -11.89 23.75 17.50
C TYR A 110 -12.45 23.21 16.17
N ASP A 111 -11.79 23.46 15.03
CA ASP A 111 -12.24 22.97 13.71
C ASP A 111 -11.97 21.46 13.45
N ILE A 112 -11.44 20.71 14.43
CA ILE A 112 -11.04 19.30 14.26
C ILE A 112 -12.15 18.31 14.68
N TYR A 113 -13.08 18.70 15.57
CA TYR A 113 -14.20 17.85 16.00
C TYR A 113 -15.54 18.59 15.82
N GLY A 114 -16.19 18.35 14.70
CA GLY A 114 -17.40 19.09 14.29
C GLY A 114 -18.72 18.52 14.81
N GLY A 115 -19.72 19.41 14.89
CA GLY A 115 -21.14 19.04 14.89
C GLY A 115 -21.72 18.47 16.18
N THR A 116 -23.00 18.11 16.11
CA THR A 116 -23.76 17.58 17.27
C THR A 116 -23.46 16.10 17.54
N ASP A 117 -22.99 15.36 16.53
CA ASP A 117 -22.48 13.99 16.67
C ASP A 117 -21.30 13.85 17.64
N SER A 118 -20.43 14.86 17.76
CA SER A 118 -19.35 14.86 18.76
C SER A 118 -19.89 14.84 20.18
N CYS A 119 -20.91 15.66 20.48
CA CYS A 119 -21.58 15.66 21.78
C CYS A 119 -22.27 14.31 22.06
N LYS A 120 -22.96 13.74 21.06
CA LYS A 120 -23.58 12.40 21.13
C LYS A 120 -22.57 11.36 21.62
N CYS A 121 -21.43 11.25 20.95
CA CYS A 121 -20.49 10.17 21.24
C CYS A 121 -19.86 10.29 22.63
N LEU A 122 -19.49 11.50 23.05
CA LEU A 122 -19.00 11.75 24.42
C LEU A 122 -20.05 11.40 25.50
N ALA A 123 -21.33 11.65 25.23
CA ALA A 123 -22.43 11.35 26.16
C ALA A 123 -22.68 9.84 26.30
N LEU A 124 -22.58 9.09 25.19
CA LEU A 124 -22.69 7.63 25.17
C LEU A 124 -21.44 6.96 25.79
N GLU A 125 -20.26 7.52 25.55
CA GLU A 125 -18.98 7.02 26.07
C GLU A 125 -18.92 7.08 27.60
N SER A 126 -19.31 8.21 28.19
CA SER A 126 -19.38 8.35 29.66
C SER A 126 -20.40 7.39 30.31
N PHE A 127 -21.40 6.92 29.56
CA PHE A 127 -22.26 5.83 30.01
C PHE A 127 -21.57 4.46 29.87
N ALA A 128 -20.90 4.21 28.74
CA ALA A 128 -20.20 2.96 28.47
C ALA A 128 -19.18 2.65 29.57
N GLU A 129 -18.28 3.60 29.85
CA GLU A 129 -17.29 3.52 30.95
C GLU A 129 -17.96 3.18 32.28
N ALA A 130 -19.05 3.87 32.60
CA ALA A 130 -19.76 3.72 33.86
C ALA A 130 -20.52 2.38 33.99
N CYS A 131 -20.83 1.72 32.87
CA CYS A 131 -21.39 0.38 32.83
C CYS A 131 -20.29 -0.69 32.92
N GLU A 132 -19.24 -0.58 32.10
CA GLU A 132 -18.10 -1.48 32.07
C GLU A 132 -17.41 -1.55 33.44
N ALA A 133 -17.29 -0.42 34.14
CA ALA A 133 -16.76 -0.35 35.50
C ALA A 133 -17.57 -1.16 36.54
N VAL A 134 -18.88 -1.35 36.36
CA VAL A 134 -19.72 -2.13 37.29
C VAL A 134 -19.90 -3.58 36.83
N ARG A 135 -20.01 -3.82 35.51
CA ARG A 135 -20.13 -5.16 34.93
C ARG A 135 -18.81 -5.94 34.91
N GLN A 136 -17.67 -5.25 34.87
CA GLN A 136 -16.32 -5.81 34.68
C GLN A 136 -16.13 -6.52 33.32
N GLU A 137 -16.92 -6.12 32.31
CA GLU A 137 -16.87 -6.63 30.93
C GLU A 137 -17.11 -5.49 29.91
N PRO A 138 -16.47 -5.53 28.73
CA PRO A 138 -16.55 -4.50 27.69
C PRO A 138 -17.88 -4.51 26.93
N LEU A 139 -18.36 -3.35 26.50
CA LEU A 139 -19.51 -3.21 25.60
C LEU A 139 -19.01 -3.29 24.15
N LEU A 140 -19.28 -4.43 23.49
CA LEU A 140 -18.83 -4.65 22.12
C LEU A 140 -19.70 -3.90 21.10
N ASN A 141 -19.06 -3.36 20.06
CA ASN A 141 -19.64 -2.80 18.83
C ASN A 141 -20.53 -1.55 18.97
N TRP A 142 -20.84 -1.07 20.18
CA TRP A 142 -21.74 0.08 20.35
C TRP A 142 -21.27 1.33 19.61
N ARG A 143 -19.94 1.54 19.50
CA ARG A 143 -19.37 2.66 18.74
C ARG A 143 -19.64 2.52 17.23
N ILE A 144 -19.66 1.30 16.71
CA ILE A 144 -20.05 1.03 15.31
C ILE A 144 -21.56 1.23 15.13
N ASP A 145 -22.37 0.66 16.04
CA ASP A 145 -23.84 0.69 15.94
C ASP A 145 -24.44 2.11 16.01
N TYR A 146 -23.81 3.02 16.76
CA TYR A 146 -24.25 4.42 16.94
C TYR A 146 -23.47 5.46 16.12
N SER A 147 -22.59 5.02 15.21
CA SER A 147 -21.69 5.90 14.43
C SER A 147 -20.89 6.85 15.34
N CYS A 148 -20.14 6.24 16.26
CA CYS A 148 -19.23 6.83 17.24
C CYS A 148 -17.83 6.19 17.24
N THR A 149 -17.52 5.36 16.24
CA THR A 149 -16.17 4.83 16.00
C THR A 149 -15.20 5.98 15.71
N PRO A 150 -14.11 6.15 16.49
CA PRO A 150 -13.06 7.11 16.17
C PRO A 150 -12.36 6.76 14.85
N GLU A 151 -11.85 7.78 14.15
CA GLU A 151 -11.02 7.56 12.96
C GLU A 151 -9.68 6.95 13.35
N CYS A 152 -9.41 5.73 12.88
CA CYS A 152 -8.13 5.05 13.11
C CYS A 152 -7.08 5.40 12.05
N PRO A 153 -5.77 5.37 12.40
CA PRO A 153 -4.69 5.54 11.44
C PRO A 153 -4.78 4.55 10.26
N PRO A 154 -4.32 4.92 9.05
CA PRO A 154 -4.41 4.06 7.87
C PRO A 154 -3.81 2.66 8.08
N GLY A 155 -4.65 1.63 7.99
CA GLY A 155 -4.27 0.23 8.19
C GLY A 155 -4.50 -0.31 9.61
N MET A 156 -5.10 0.47 10.52
CA MET A 156 -5.61 0.02 11.82
C MET A 156 -7.14 -0.11 11.80
N GLU A 157 -7.68 -0.96 12.68
CA GLU A 157 -9.10 -1.26 12.84
C GLU A 157 -9.54 -0.94 14.28
N TRP A 158 -10.70 -0.31 14.46
CA TRP A 158 -11.25 -0.07 15.80
C TRP A 158 -11.78 -1.37 16.42
N GLN A 159 -11.49 -1.59 17.70
CA GLN A 159 -12.02 -2.70 18.49
C GLN A 159 -12.42 -2.16 19.87
N ASP A 160 -13.68 -2.34 20.27
CA ASP A 160 -14.14 -1.97 21.64
C ASP A 160 -13.56 -2.90 22.74
N CYS A 161 -12.96 -4.02 22.34
CA CYS A 161 -12.26 -4.99 23.19
C CYS A 161 -11.08 -5.59 22.40
N GLY A 162 -10.11 -4.74 22.05
CA GLY A 162 -8.82 -5.22 21.57
C GLY A 162 -7.94 -5.68 22.73
N PRO A 163 -6.83 -6.40 22.47
CA PRO A 163 -6.03 -7.00 23.53
C PRO A 163 -5.49 -5.91 24.49
N GLY A 164 -5.60 -6.17 25.80
CA GLY A 164 -5.16 -5.23 26.86
C GLY A 164 -3.64 -4.98 26.88
N CYS A 165 -2.91 -5.74 26.07
CA CYS A 165 -1.61 -5.41 25.52
C CYS A 165 -1.81 -5.25 24.00
N GLU A 166 -1.62 -4.06 23.42
CA GLU A 166 -1.43 -4.05 21.95
C GLU A 166 -0.08 -4.69 21.67
N LEU A 167 -0.06 -5.73 20.82
CA LEU A 167 1.21 -6.31 20.38
C LEU A 167 1.92 -5.31 19.49
N THR A 168 2.96 -4.70 20.04
CA THR A 168 3.94 -3.91 19.30
C THR A 168 5.15 -4.77 18.98
N CYS A 169 6.06 -4.24 18.18
CA CYS A 169 7.37 -4.85 18.01
C CYS A 169 8.15 -4.97 19.34
N ASP A 170 8.09 -3.93 20.18
CA ASP A 170 8.81 -3.84 21.45
C ASP A 170 8.38 -4.92 22.45
N ASN A 171 7.07 -5.17 22.56
CA ASN A 171 6.48 -6.02 23.61
C ASN A 171 6.09 -7.45 23.15
N TYR A 172 6.32 -7.81 21.88
CA TYR A 172 5.87 -9.06 21.26
C TYR A 172 6.18 -10.33 22.05
N LYS A 173 7.30 -10.34 22.79
CA LYS A 173 7.81 -11.50 23.55
C LYS A 173 7.01 -11.78 24.82
N ASP A 174 6.37 -10.76 25.38
CA ASP A 174 5.57 -10.85 26.60
C ASP A 174 4.08 -11.08 26.32
N ARG A 175 3.73 -11.54 25.11
CA ARG A 175 2.37 -11.98 24.73
C ARG A 175 1.72 -12.93 25.75
N ASP A 176 2.54 -13.76 26.41
CA ASP A 176 2.09 -14.76 27.39
C ASP A 176 2.38 -14.33 28.85
N SER A 177 2.83 -13.09 29.07
CA SER A 177 3.41 -12.57 30.33
C SER A 177 2.80 -11.23 30.78
N LEU A 178 2.80 -10.19 29.92
CA LEU A 178 2.22 -8.87 30.19
C LEU A 178 0.71 -8.84 29.93
N CYS A 179 0.21 -9.71 29.06
CA CYS A 179 -1.16 -9.72 28.54
C CYS A 179 -2.22 -10.31 29.49
N THR A 180 -1.99 -10.25 30.81
CA THR A 180 -2.94 -10.67 31.85
C THR A 180 -3.99 -9.61 32.20
N GLY A 181 -3.99 -8.46 31.51
CA GLY A 181 -5.04 -7.44 31.63
C GLY A 181 -6.32 -7.82 30.87
N GLY A 182 -7.45 -7.24 31.29
CA GLY A 182 -8.67 -7.26 30.48
C GLY A 182 -8.49 -6.48 29.18
N CYS A 183 -9.32 -6.76 28.17
CA CYS A 183 -9.28 -6.02 26.91
C CYS A 183 -9.67 -4.55 27.07
N THR A 184 -9.23 -3.72 26.12
CA THR A 184 -9.43 -2.27 26.13
C THR A 184 -9.99 -1.79 24.78
N PRO A 185 -10.79 -0.71 24.76
CA PRO A 185 -11.21 -0.08 23.51
C PRO A 185 -10.04 0.69 22.86
N GLY A 186 -9.94 0.65 21.53
CA GLY A 186 -8.87 1.35 20.80
C GLY A 186 -8.79 1.02 19.31
N CYS A 187 -7.85 1.67 18.62
CA CYS A 187 -7.41 1.32 17.27
C CYS A 187 -6.26 0.32 17.36
N TYR A 188 -6.41 -0.84 16.71
CA TYR A 188 -5.48 -1.96 16.77
C TYR A 188 -5.08 -2.44 15.37
N CYS A 189 -3.97 -3.16 15.26
CA CYS A 189 -3.59 -3.80 14.01
C CYS A 189 -4.48 -5.00 13.61
N PRO A 190 -4.78 -5.17 12.30
CA PRO A 190 -5.50 -6.33 11.78
C PRO A 190 -4.84 -7.67 12.14
N SER A 191 -5.66 -8.73 12.23
CA SER A 191 -5.22 -10.07 12.65
C SER A 191 -4.02 -10.60 11.84
N GLY A 192 -2.90 -10.87 12.53
CA GLY A 192 -1.64 -11.35 11.93
C GLY A 192 -0.61 -10.26 11.67
N LEU A 193 -0.95 -8.98 11.92
CA LEU A 193 -0.02 -7.86 11.98
C LEU A 193 0.20 -7.45 13.45
N ILE A 194 1.29 -6.72 13.70
CA ILE A 194 1.61 -6.09 14.98
C ILE A 194 2.04 -4.63 14.74
N ARG A 195 1.95 -3.79 15.77
CA ARG A 195 2.13 -2.34 15.65
C ARG A 195 3.60 -1.94 15.68
N HIS A 196 4.01 -1.12 14.72
CA HIS A 196 5.30 -0.45 14.69
C HIS A 196 5.06 1.05 14.46
N HIS A 197 5.20 1.83 15.54
CA HIS A 197 4.74 3.22 15.61
C HIS A 197 3.26 3.33 15.16
N ASP A 198 2.93 4.10 14.12
CA ASP A 198 1.56 4.29 13.62
C ASP A 198 1.23 3.43 12.39
N ARG A 199 1.94 2.30 12.20
CA ARG A 199 1.73 1.37 11.08
C ARG A 199 1.63 -0.07 11.56
N CYS A 200 0.88 -0.88 10.81
CA CYS A 200 0.74 -2.31 11.06
C CYS A 200 1.68 -3.10 10.15
N VAL A 201 2.61 -3.83 10.78
CA VAL A 201 3.65 -4.59 10.10
C VAL A 201 3.52 -6.08 10.43
N LYS A 202 4.06 -6.96 9.60
CA LYS A 202 4.20 -8.37 9.95
C LYS A 202 5.33 -8.52 10.96
N ALA A 203 5.21 -9.43 11.92
CA ALA A 203 6.13 -9.51 13.07
C ALA A 203 7.62 -9.68 12.69
N TYR A 204 7.94 -10.25 11.53
CA TYR A 204 9.33 -10.36 11.04
C TYR A 204 9.95 -9.02 10.58
N MET A 205 9.14 -7.98 10.35
CA MET A 205 9.57 -6.66 9.87
C MET A 205 9.91 -5.67 11.00
N CYS A 206 9.68 -6.06 12.25
CA CYS A 206 10.23 -5.37 13.43
C CYS A 206 11.76 -5.45 13.43
N GLN A 207 12.45 -4.38 13.84
CA GLN A 207 13.91 -4.26 13.80
C GLN A 207 14.43 -3.48 15.02
N ASP A 208 13.95 -3.87 16.19
CA ASP A 208 13.93 -3.03 17.40
C ASP A 208 15.26 -3.09 18.17
N CYS A 209 16.06 -4.11 17.91
CA CYS A 209 17.47 -4.14 18.27
C CYS A 209 18.24 -3.21 17.31
N ILE A 210 18.40 -1.92 17.67
CA ILE A 210 19.13 -0.93 16.85
C ILE A 210 20.38 -0.44 17.56
N CYS A 211 21.52 -1.09 17.28
CA CYS A 211 22.83 -0.61 17.70
C CYS A 211 23.34 0.48 16.74
N ARG A 212 23.98 1.53 17.26
CA ARG A 212 24.44 2.69 16.49
C ARG A 212 25.85 3.12 16.89
N GLY A 213 26.65 3.55 15.92
CA GLY A 213 27.96 4.16 16.14
C GLY A 213 28.12 5.46 15.37
N HIS A 214 28.86 6.44 15.88
CA HIS A 214 29.22 7.69 15.18
C HIS A 214 30.27 8.52 15.94
N GLY A 215 30.95 9.45 15.25
CA GLY A 215 31.82 10.44 15.89
C GLY A 215 33.12 9.84 16.41
N ASP A 216 33.61 10.32 17.56
CA ASP A 216 34.85 9.85 18.20
C ASP A 216 34.60 8.65 19.15
N PRO A 217 34.67 7.44 18.60
CA PRO A 217 33.48 6.67 18.26
C PRO A 217 32.60 6.46 19.50
N ASN A 218 31.43 7.10 19.47
CA ASN A 218 30.36 6.89 20.41
C ASN A 218 29.53 5.69 19.99
N PHE A 219 29.23 4.81 20.93
CA PHE A 219 28.36 3.66 20.74
C PHE A 219 27.05 3.85 21.50
N ILE A 220 25.97 3.36 20.90
CA ILE A 220 24.68 3.14 21.53
C ILE A 220 24.35 1.67 21.24
N THR A 221 24.21 0.85 22.27
CA THR A 221 23.90 -0.58 22.17
C THR A 221 22.50 -0.84 21.62
N PHE A 222 22.17 -2.11 21.37
CA PHE A 222 20.82 -2.53 20.97
C PHE A 222 19.72 -2.05 21.93
N ASP A 223 20.03 -1.96 23.23
CA ASP A 223 19.06 -1.58 24.27
C ASP A 223 19.13 -0.07 24.62
N GLY A 224 20.02 0.70 23.98
CA GLY A 224 20.12 2.15 24.13
C GLY A 224 21.16 2.67 25.12
N LYS A 225 22.04 1.82 25.66
CA LYS A 225 23.15 2.21 26.54
C LYS A 225 24.21 2.98 25.74
N TYR A 226 24.33 4.28 26.02
CA TYR A 226 25.41 5.11 25.50
C TYR A 226 26.74 4.85 26.22
N TYR A 227 27.83 4.71 25.46
CA TYR A 227 29.20 4.84 25.95
C TYR A 227 30.17 5.33 24.85
N PRO A 228 31.19 6.14 25.18
CA PRO A 228 32.33 6.40 24.31
C PRO A 228 33.45 5.39 24.60
N PHE A 229 34.18 4.94 23.57
CA PHE A 229 35.33 4.04 23.71
C PHE A 229 36.50 4.53 22.83
N GLN A 230 37.74 4.14 23.08
CA GLN A 230 38.88 4.50 22.22
C GLN A 230 39.73 3.28 21.86
N GLY A 231 40.04 3.15 20.57
CA GLY A 231 41.11 2.27 20.13
C GLY A 231 41.07 2.00 18.63
N ASN A 232 42.23 1.95 17.99
CA ASN A 232 42.42 1.97 16.54
C ASN A 232 42.60 0.56 15.93
N CYS A 233 41.74 -0.38 16.34
CA CYS A 233 41.79 -1.79 15.96
C CYS A 233 40.42 -2.30 15.46
N THR A 234 40.38 -3.56 15.03
CA THR A 234 39.14 -4.28 14.68
C THR A 234 38.55 -4.98 15.89
N TYR A 235 37.25 -4.80 16.12
CA TYR A 235 36.48 -5.33 17.24
C TYR A 235 35.24 -6.09 16.75
N ILE A 236 34.75 -7.05 17.54
CA ILE A 236 33.44 -7.68 17.31
C ILE A 236 32.36 -6.66 17.67
N LEU A 237 31.71 -6.09 16.65
CA LEU A 237 30.64 -5.12 16.84
C LEU A 237 29.38 -5.83 17.35
N ALA A 238 28.93 -6.83 16.61
CA ALA A 238 27.82 -7.70 16.98
C ALA A 238 28.01 -9.07 16.32
N GLN A 239 27.75 -10.15 17.06
CA GLN A 239 27.61 -11.50 16.51
C GLN A 239 26.47 -12.24 17.20
N SER A 240 25.91 -13.24 16.52
CA SER A 240 24.94 -14.16 17.11
C SER A 240 25.55 -15.10 18.14
N ARG A 241 24.75 -15.53 19.11
CA ARG A 241 25.03 -16.64 20.03
C ARG A 241 23.77 -17.47 20.28
N ASP A 242 23.94 -18.68 20.81
CA ASP A 242 22.85 -19.53 21.33
C ASP A 242 21.66 -19.71 20.37
N LEU A 243 21.95 -19.79 19.06
CA LEU A 243 20.95 -19.97 18.01
C LEU A 243 20.42 -21.40 17.94
N GLU A 244 19.10 -21.51 17.76
CA GLU A 244 18.41 -22.79 17.47
C GLU A 244 18.43 -23.12 15.97
N ASP A 245 18.46 -22.08 15.12
CA ASP A 245 18.54 -22.19 13.66
C ASP A 245 19.88 -21.58 13.18
N PRO A 246 20.81 -22.40 12.66
CA PRO A 246 22.11 -21.92 12.15
C PRO A 246 22.02 -20.98 10.93
N SER A 247 20.87 -20.87 10.24
CA SER A 247 20.72 -19.94 9.11
C SER A 247 20.63 -18.47 9.56
N LEU A 248 20.34 -18.24 10.84
CA LEU A 248 20.35 -16.95 11.52
C LEU A 248 21.78 -16.49 11.92
N ASP A 249 22.83 -17.29 11.65
CA ASP A 249 24.18 -16.95 12.12
C ASP A 249 24.81 -15.80 11.34
N PHE A 250 25.20 -14.73 12.04
CA PHE A 250 25.80 -13.53 11.48
C PHE A 250 26.93 -13.01 12.38
N LYS A 251 27.89 -12.31 11.78
CA LYS A 251 28.95 -11.61 12.51
C LYS A 251 29.34 -10.31 11.83
N ILE A 252 29.40 -9.23 12.60
CA ILE A 252 29.80 -7.90 12.14
C ILE A 252 31.04 -7.47 12.95
N LEU A 253 32.08 -7.07 12.23
CA LEU A 253 33.25 -6.41 12.80
C LEU A 253 33.20 -4.92 12.48
N VAL A 254 33.62 -4.10 13.44
CA VAL A 254 33.94 -2.67 13.22
C VAL A 254 35.45 -2.49 13.23
N THR A 255 35.99 -1.80 12.24
CA THR A 255 37.41 -1.40 12.22
C THR A 255 37.50 0.09 12.53
N ASN A 256 38.06 0.41 13.70
CA ASN A 256 38.36 1.76 14.11
C ASN A 256 39.79 2.14 13.68
N VAL A 257 40.01 3.39 13.28
CA VAL A 257 41.33 3.97 12.97
C VAL A 257 41.50 5.33 13.65
N GLU A 258 42.71 5.89 13.69
CA GLU A 258 42.88 7.31 14.08
C GLU A 258 42.22 8.21 13.02
N CYS A 259 41.32 9.11 13.45
CA CYS A 259 40.53 9.96 12.55
C CYS A 259 41.44 10.86 11.68
N PRO A 260 41.49 10.71 10.34
CA PRO A 260 42.35 11.54 9.48
C PRO A 260 42.04 13.04 9.53
N GLU A 261 40.84 13.39 9.99
CA GLU A 261 40.37 14.76 10.12
C GLU A 261 40.65 15.35 11.52
N GLU A 262 40.80 14.53 12.57
CA GLU A 262 40.90 14.93 13.98
C GLU A 262 41.99 14.09 14.69
N PRO A 263 43.26 14.52 14.72
CA PRO A 263 44.34 13.74 15.35
C PRO A 263 44.06 13.41 16.82
N HIS A 264 44.49 12.24 17.28
CA HIS A 264 44.29 11.73 18.65
C HIS A 264 42.83 11.44 19.05
N THR A 265 41.97 11.15 18.05
CA THR A 265 40.63 10.56 18.22
C THR A 265 40.48 9.33 17.34
N SER A 266 39.54 8.42 17.63
CA SER A 266 39.29 7.23 16.79
C SER A 266 37.94 7.29 16.08
N CYS A 267 37.89 6.76 14.86
CA CYS A 267 36.73 6.79 13.99
C CYS A 267 36.47 5.38 13.45
N ALA A 268 35.20 4.96 13.38
CA ALA A 268 34.83 3.74 12.67
C ALA A 268 35.04 3.95 11.15
N ASP A 269 36.12 3.39 10.59
CA ASP A 269 36.47 3.56 9.18
C ASP A 269 35.73 2.59 8.26
N GLY A 270 35.21 1.48 8.81
CA GLY A 270 34.39 0.55 8.06
C GLY A 270 33.87 -0.64 8.86
N LEU A 271 32.96 -1.36 8.21
CA LEU A 271 32.33 -2.58 8.70
C LEU A 271 32.66 -3.77 7.78
N GLN A 272 32.81 -4.94 8.39
CA GLN A 272 32.92 -6.23 7.70
C GLN A 272 31.81 -7.15 8.22
N ILE A 273 30.93 -7.60 7.33
CA ILE A 273 29.73 -8.38 7.64
C ILE A 273 29.92 -9.79 7.07
N TYR A 274 29.83 -10.80 7.92
CA TYR A 274 29.90 -12.21 7.58
C TYR A 274 28.51 -12.84 7.77
N TRP A 275 27.98 -13.46 6.71
CA TRP A 275 26.72 -14.21 6.75
C TRP A 275 26.72 -15.29 5.68
N ASN A 276 26.30 -16.52 6.02
CA ASN A 276 26.15 -17.65 5.09
C ASN A 276 27.35 -17.89 4.14
N GLY A 277 28.58 -17.68 4.62
CA GLY A 277 29.80 -17.82 3.83
C GLY A 277 30.17 -16.62 2.93
N HIS A 278 29.32 -15.59 2.87
CA HIS A 278 29.64 -14.31 2.23
C HIS A 278 30.36 -13.36 3.19
N LEU A 279 31.22 -12.50 2.63
CA LEU A 279 31.85 -11.37 3.28
C LEU A 279 31.45 -10.09 2.52
N ILE A 280 30.79 -9.17 3.20
CA ILE A 280 30.44 -7.84 2.67
C ILE A 280 31.27 -6.80 3.43
N GLU A 281 31.99 -5.94 2.72
CA GLU A 281 32.88 -4.93 3.33
C GLU A 281 32.51 -3.53 2.84
N LYS A 282 32.41 -2.57 3.78
CA LYS A 282 32.19 -1.15 3.46
C LYS A 282 33.06 -0.28 4.34
N PHE A 283 33.98 0.46 3.72
CA PHE A 283 34.88 1.42 4.36
C PHE A 283 34.64 2.85 3.85
N LYS A 284 35.10 3.88 4.57
CA LYS A 284 34.90 5.30 4.21
C LYS A 284 35.55 5.62 2.86
N ASN A 285 34.81 6.28 1.98
CA ASN A 285 35.21 6.65 0.61
C ASN A 285 35.65 5.43 -0.25
N LYS A 286 35.19 4.22 0.08
CA LYS A 286 35.37 2.99 -0.70
C LYS A 286 34.03 2.49 -1.23
N PRO A 287 34.02 1.75 -2.37
CA PRO A 287 32.84 0.98 -2.77
C PRO A 287 32.51 -0.10 -1.74
N VAL A 288 31.32 -0.66 -1.85
CA VAL A 288 31.00 -1.94 -1.19
C VAL A 288 31.76 -3.05 -1.90
N TYR A 289 32.40 -3.93 -1.15
CA TYR A 289 32.96 -5.18 -1.68
C TYR A 289 32.08 -6.34 -1.24
N LEU A 290 31.82 -7.29 -2.14
CA LEU A 290 31.13 -8.54 -1.87
C LEU A 290 32.04 -9.69 -2.30
N ASN A 291 32.49 -10.49 -1.33
CA ASN A 291 33.46 -11.58 -1.53
C ASN A 291 34.78 -11.14 -2.21
N GLY A 292 35.13 -9.86 -2.09
CA GLY A 292 36.31 -9.23 -2.72
C GLY A 292 36.02 -8.50 -4.04
N ASP A 293 34.86 -8.72 -4.67
CA ASP A 293 34.44 -7.99 -5.87
C ASP A 293 33.87 -6.61 -5.49
N ALA A 294 34.37 -5.54 -6.11
CA ALA A 294 33.84 -4.19 -5.90
C ALA A 294 32.52 -3.99 -6.65
N ILE A 295 31.47 -3.55 -5.95
CA ILE A 295 30.17 -3.23 -6.55
C ILE A 295 30.23 -1.86 -7.23
N ASP A 296 29.92 -1.82 -8.52
CA ASP A 296 29.74 -0.57 -9.28
C ASP A 296 28.49 0.17 -8.79
N PRO A 297 28.58 1.47 -8.44
CA PRO A 297 27.41 2.30 -8.10
C PRO A 297 26.29 2.27 -9.13
N ALA A 298 26.59 2.10 -10.42
CA ALA A 298 25.59 2.01 -11.49
C ALA A 298 24.74 0.74 -11.44
N MET A 299 25.14 -0.26 -10.65
CA MET A 299 24.34 -1.47 -10.38
C MET A 299 23.47 -1.36 -9.10
N SER A 300 23.45 -0.21 -8.42
CA SER A 300 22.64 0.02 -7.21
C SER A 300 21.21 0.47 -7.57
N PRO A 301 20.14 -0.10 -6.97
CA PRO A 301 20.15 -1.18 -5.97
C PRO A 301 20.42 -2.56 -6.60
N LEU A 302 21.34 -3.30 -5.99
CA LEU A 302 21.71 -4.67 -6.37
C LEU A 302 21.03 -5.67 -5.43
N GLU A 303 20.52 -6.77 -5.97
CA GLU A 303 20.13 -7.94 -5.17
C GLU A 303 20.86 -9.19 -5.70
N LYS A 304 21.64 -9.83 -4.84
CA LYS A 304 22.47 -10.99 -5.17
C LYS A 304 22.58 -11.92 -3.96
N ASP A 305 22.39 -13.22 -4.17
CA ASP A 305 22.57 -14.27 -3.15
C ASP A 305 21.76 -14.04 -1.84
N GLY A 306 20.61 -13.36 -1.94
CA GLY A 306 19.76 -12.98 -0.79
C GLY A 306 20.16 -11.70 -0.06
N ILE A 307 21.23 -11.04 -0.53
CA ILE A 307 21.77 -9.78 -0.01
C ILE A 307 21.33 -8.65 -0.95
N GLY A 308 20.51 -7.73 -0.43
CA GLY A 308 20.24 -6.44 -1.06
C GLY A 308 21.33 -5.43 -0.69
N ILE A 309 21.87 -4.71 -1.67
CA ILE A 309 22.88 -3.66 -1.49
C ILE A 309 22.43 -2.41 -2.24
N THR A 310 22.19 -1.34 -1.48
CA THR A 310 22.03 0.02 -2.00
C THR A 310 23.25 0.82 -1.61
N TYR A 311 23.93 1.40 -2.60
CA TYR A 311 25.16 2.17 -2.40
C TYR A 311 25.08 3.53 -3.09
N ILE A 312 25.13 4.60 -2.28
CA ILE A 312 25.22 6.00 -2.74
C ILE A 312 26.65 6.49 -2.43
N PRO A 313 27.52 6.65 -3.44
CA PRO A 313 28.94 6.91 -3.25
C PRO A 313 29.27 8.06 -2.31
N ASN A 314 30.16 7.79 -1.35
CA ASN A 314 30.67 8.74 -0.35
C ASN A 314 29.57 9.41 0.52
N LYS A 315 28.38 8.80 0.61
CA LYS A 315 27.27 9.27 1.48
C LYS A 315 26.70 8.16 2.35
N HIS A 316 26.02 7.19 1.73
CA HIS A 316 25.23 6.17 2.43
C HIS A 316 25.39 4.80 1.78
N THR A 317 25.37 3.76 2.60
CA THR A 317 25.19 2.37 2.16
C THR A 317 24.13 1.71 3.02
N ILE A 318 23.24 0.92 2.41
CA ILE A 318 22.28 0.05 3.10
C ILE A 318 22.51 -1.36 2.58
N ILE A 319 22.78 -2.30 3.49
CA ILE A 319 22.97 -3.72 3.21
C ILE A 319 21.88 -4.47 3.96
N HIS A 320 21.04 -5.23 3.24
CA HIS A 320 19.86 -5.91 3.81
C HIS A 320 19.87 -7.39 3.46
N ILE A 321 19.90 -8.25 4.48
CA ILE A 321 19.92 -9.70 4.32
C ILE A 321 18.52 -10.23 4.63
N LYS A 322 17.69 -10.34 3.58
CA LYS A 322 16.22 -10.52 3.68
C LYS A 322 15.80 -11.77 4.46
N SER A 323 16.57 -12.86 4.34
CA SER A 323 16.36 -14.14 5.02
C SER A 323 16.34 -14.02 6.55
N ILE A 324 17.20 -13.17 7.10
CA ILE A 324 17.39 -12.99 8.54
C ILE A 324 16.93 -11.61 9.05
N ASN A 325 16.39 -10.79 8.15
CA ASN A 325 16.03 -9.37 8.30
C ASN A 325 17.08 -8.45 8.98
N LEU A 326 18.37 -8.80 8.88
CA LEU A 326 19.47 -7.92 9.28
C LEU A 326 19.60 -6.79 8.26
N ALA A 327 19.50 -5.53 8.72
CA ALA A 327 19.92 -4.36 7.96
C ALA A 327 21.15 -3.72 8.61
N VAL A 328 22.12 -3.31 7.78
CA VAL A 328 23.29 -2.53 8.19
C VAL A 328 23.34 -1.25 7.36
N ARG A 329 23.37 -0.10 8.04
CA ARG A 329 23.56 1.22 7.42
C ARG A 329 24.97 1.71 7.69
N TYR A 330 25.60 2.33 6.70
CA TYR A 330 26.88 3.01 6.86
C TYR A 330 26.79 4.45 6.33
N PHE A 331 27.35 5.39 7.09
CA PHE A 331 27.25 6.84 6.88
C PHE A 331 28.64 7.44 6.69
N ASP A 332 29.13 7.49 5.44
CA ASP A 332 30.51 7.89 5.08
C ASP A 332 30.92 9.26 5.64
N GLN A 333 29.98 10.22 5.70
CA GLN A 333 30.26 11.58 6.16
C GLN A 333 30.37 11.71 7.69
N MET A 334 29.83 10.76 8.45
CA MET A 334 29.66 10.85 9.91
C MET A 334 30.53 9.86 10.68
N TYR A 335 31.29 9.01 9.98
CA TYR A 335 31.91 7.79 10.52
C TYR A 335 30.88 6.94 11.28
N GLY A 336 29.65 6.91 10.74
CA GLY A 336 28.49 6.40 11.44
C GLY A 336 28.02 5.07 10.89
N PHE A 337 27.31 4.30 11.71
CA PHE A 337 26.59 3.11 11.30
C PHE A 337 25.34 2.86 12.14
N ASN A 338 24.39 2.10 11.58
CA ASN A 338 23.36 1.38 12.32
C ASN A 338 23.49 -0.13 12.03
N VAL A 339 23.21 -0.96 13.04
CA VAL A 339 22.95 -2.39 12.91
C VAL A 339 21.54 -2.63 13.44
N GLU A 340 20.63 -3.03 12.54
CA GLU A 340 19.19 -3.18 12.75
C GLU A 340 18.84 -4.68 12.66
N LEU A 341 18.43 -5.27 13.78
CA LEU A 341 18.13 -6.70 13.91
C LEU A 341 16.69 -6.94 14.37
N PRO A 342 15.98 -7.95 13.83
CA PRO A 342 14.65 -8.31 14.29
C PRO A 342 14.71 -8.93 15.68
N ALA A 343 14.13 -8.22 16.66
CA ALA A 343 14.17 -8.63 18.05
C ALA A 343 13.45 -9.98 18.29
N PHE A 344 12.58 -10.41 17.36
CA PHE A 344 11.96 -11.72 17.30
C PHE A 344 12.96 -12.89 17.16
N TYR A 345 14.01 -12.75 16.34
CA TYR A 345 15.03 -13.80 16.17
C TYR A 345 16.16 -13.70 17.20
N TYR A 346 16.57 -12.48 17.55
CA TYR A 346 17.87 -12.22 18.22
C TYR A 346 17.79 -11.86 19.71
N TYR A 347 16.62 -11.97 20.34
CA TYR A 347 16.47 -11.67 21.78
C TYR A 347 17.42 -12.51 22.65
N ASN A 348 18.24 -11.83 23.45
CA ASN A 348 19.29 -12.43 24.30
C ASN A 348 20.35 -13.27 23.55
N LYS A 349 20.30 -13.25 22.21
CA LYS A 349 21.08 -14.08 21.25
C LYS A 349 22.10 -13.23 20.47
N THR A 350 22.48 -12.06 20.99
CA THR A 350 23.59 -11.24 20.48
C THR A 350 24.67 -11.05 21.53
N GLU A 351 25.89 -10.77 21.07
CA GLU A 351 27.01 -10.30 21.89
C GLU A 351 28.01 -9.47 21.06
N GLY A 352 28.87 -8.69 21.72
CA GLY A 352 29.81 -7.76 21.10
C GLY A 352 29.74 -6.36 21.72
N LEU A 353 30.37 -5.38 21.07
CA LEU A 353 30.28 -3.97 21.47
C LEU A 353 28.83 -3.43 21.46
N CYS A 354 27.96 -3.96 20.61
CA CYS A 354 26.53 -3.62 20.57
C CYS A 354 25.72 -4.19 21.75
N GLY A 355 26.33 -4.96 22.65
CA GLY A 355 25.67 -5.54 23.81
C GLY A 355 24.78 -6.75 23.50
N ILE A 356 23.89 -7.06 24.44
CA ILE A 356 22.92 -8.15 24.37
C ILE A 356 21.57 -7.49 24.08
N CYS A 357 20.93 -7.77 22.94
CA CYS A 357 19.58 -7.24 22.72
C CYS A 357 18.56 -7.93 23.63
N ASN A 358 18.32 -7.41 24.84
CA ASN A 358 17.32 -7.92 25.78
C ASN A 358 16.41 -6.83 26.40
N PHE A 359 16.61 -5.58 26.00
CA PHE A 359 16.02 -4.33 26.48
C PHE A 359 16.42 -3.92 27.92
N ILE A 360 17.62 -4.30 28.39
CA ILE A 360 18.13 -4.04 29.75
C ILE A 360 19.55 -3.41 29.73
N GLN A 361 19.59 -2.08 29.56
CA GLN A 361 20.81 -1.23 29.55
C GLN A 361 21.80 -1.38 30.72
N SER A 362 21.47 -2.15 31.76
CA SER A 362 22.38 -2.46 32.87
C SER A 362 23.25 -3.70 32.65
N ASP A 363 22.95 -4.58 31.68
CA ASP A 363 23.82 -5.74 31.36
C ASP A 363 24.62 -5.62 30.06
N ASP A 364 24.23 -4.72 29.17
CA ASP A 364 24.88 -4.31 27.91
C ASP A 364 26.42 -4.26 27.91
N ILE A 365 27.03 -3.83 29.02
CA ILE A 365 28.50 -3.75 29.19
C ILE A 365 29.03 -5.15 29.58
N TYR A 366 28.71 -6.11 28.71
CA TYR A 366 28.95 -7.54 28.88
C TYR A 366 30.34 -7.92 28.36
N HIS A 367 31.28 -8.14 29.28
CA HIS A 367 32.60 -8.65 28.93
C HIS A 367 32.47 -10.07 28.37
N LYS A 368 33.17 -10.34 27.25
CA LYS A 368 33.33 -11.64 26.55
C LYS A 368 33.61 -12.89 27.41
N ASN A 369 33.97 -12.72 28.68
CA ASN A 369 34.15 -13.80 29.66
C ASN A 369 32.86 -14.17 30.43
N GLY A 370 31.73 -13.54 30.11
CA GLY A 370 30.41 -13.89 30.64
C GLY A 370 29.96 -13.09 31.87
N PHE A 371 30.46 -11.85 32.05
CA PHE A 371 30.09 -11.00 33.20
C PHE A 371 29.93 -9.52 32.80
N ILE A 372 29.17 -8.78 33.62
CA ILE A 372 28.91 -7.35 33.42
C ILE A 372 29.96 -6.53 34.17
N THR A 373 30.46 -5.45 33.57
CA THR A 373 31.42 -4.51 34.20
C THR A 373 30.95 -3.06 34.05
N ASP A 374 31.44 -2.15 34.90
CA ASP A 374 31.27 -0.70 34.74
C ASP A 374 32.49 -0.06 34.02
N ASP A 375 33.56 -0.83 33.79
CA ASP A 375 34.77 -0.39 33.09
C ASP A 375 34.62 -0.60 31.58
N ILE A 376 34.40 0.50 30.85
CA ILE A 376 34.18 0.50 29.40
C ILE A 376 35.40 0.01 28.61
N ASP A 377 36.61 0.25 29.12
CA ASP A 377 37.85 -0.19 28.50
C ASP A 377 38.01 -1.70 28.65
N ASP A 378 37.84 -2.24 29.87
CA ASP A 378 37.86 -3.68 30.16
C ASP A 378 36.85 -4.45 29.29
N PHE A 379 35.62 -3.93 29.22
CA PHE A 379 34.57 -4.42 28.32
C PHE A 379 34.99 -4.41 26.85
N ALA A 380 35.34 -3.24 26.31
CA ALA A 380 35.51 -3.07 24.87
C ALA A 380 36.78 -3.74 24.34
N TYR A 381 37.89 -3.69 25.10
CA TYR A 381 39.10 -4.43 24.74
C TYR A 381 38.92 -5.95 24.86
N SER A 382 37.94 -6.45 25.64
CA SER A 382 37.61 -7.89 25.60
C SER A 382 37.09 -8.34 24.24
N TRP A 383 36.42 -7.45 23.50
CA TRP A 383 35.85 -7.72 22.17
C TRP A 383 36.84 -7.51 21.00
N LEU A 384 38.14 -7.34 21.29
CA LEU A 384 39.21 -7.34 20.28
C LEU A 384 39.20 -8.60 19.38
N VAL A 385 39.60 -8.40 18.13
CA VAL A 385 39.93 -9.47 17.18
C VAL A 385 41.44 -9.75 17.23
N GLU A 386 41.80 -11.01 17.47
CA GLU A 386 43.18 -11.49 17.45
C GLU A 386 43.84 -11.28 16.07
N PRO A 387 45.16 -11.00 15.98
CA PRO A 387 46.18 -11.13 17.02
C PRO A 387 46.46 -9.86 17.84
N ASN A 388 45.60 -8.84 17.75
CA ASN A 388 45.82 -7.56 18.43
C ASN A 388 45.74 -7.68 19.97
N THR A 389 46.49 -6.84 20.69
CA THR A 389 46.40 -6.69 22.15
C THR A 389 46.16 -5.22 22.52
N LYS A 390 45.62 -4.95 23.72
CA LYS A 390 45.32 -3.59 24.20
C LYS A 390 46.49 -2.62 23.99
N ASP A 391 47.72 -3.02 24.33
CA ASP A 391 48.93 -2.19 24.20
C ASP A 391 49.24 -1.70 22.76
N HIS A 392 48.68 -2.36 21.74
CA HIS A 392 48.83 -1.97 20.32
C HIS A 392 47.66 -1.14 19.80
N CYS A 393 46.52 -1.15 20.51
CA CYS A 393 45.26 -0.52 20.11
C CYS A 393 44.96 0.75 20.91
N GLU A 394 45.58 0.92 22.08
CA GLU A 394 45.45 2.08 22.95
C GLU A 394 46.32 3.25 22.47
N PHE A 395 45.74 4.45 22.40
CA PHE A 395 46.47 5.69 22.17
C PHE A 395 45.86 6.82 23.01
N PRO A 396 46.66 7.79 23.49
CA PRO A 396 46.20 8.76 24.47
C PRO A 396 45.36 9.89 23.84
N ARG A 397 44.09 10.01 24.25
CA ARG A 397 43.27 11.21 24.01
C ARG A 397 43.97 12.45 24.58
N ILE A 398 44.06 13.51 23.77
CA ILE A 398 44.56 14.82 24.21
C ILE A 398 43.36 15.73 24.49
N VAL A 399 43.21 16.18 25.73
CA VAL A 399 42.18 17.18 26.09
C VAL A 399 42.56 18.53 25.46
N VAL A 400 41.71 19.02 24.57
CA VAL A 400 41.82 20.36 23.96
C VAL A 400 41.22 21.43 24.91
N PRO A 401 41.42 22.75 24.67
CA PRO A 401 40.79 23.78 25.48
C PRO A 401 39.26 23.65 25.49
N GLU A 402 38.63 23.84 26.66
CA GLU A 402 37.18 23.62 26.83
C GLU A 402 36.35 24.36 25.77
N PRO A 403 35.43 23.65 25.06
CA PRO A 403 34.60 24.26 24.04
C PRO A 403 33.52 25.15 24.65
N ARG A 404 32.90 26.00 23.81
CA ARG A 404 31.93 27.01 24.27
C ARG A 404 30.74 26.36 25.00
N PRO A 405 30.38 26.79 26.23
CA PRO A 405 29.23 26.25 26.96
C PRO A 405 27.95 26.31 26.12
N GLY A 406 27.25 25.18 26.03
CA GLY A 406 26.03 25.05 25.24
C GLY A 406 26.22 24.78 23.74
N ILE A 407 27.46 24.57 23.23
CA ILE A 407 27.69 24.15 21.83
C ILE A 407 26.91 22.86 21.49
N CYS A 408 26.95 21.88 22.38
CA CYS A 408 26.19 20.63 22.29
C CYS A 408 24.82 20.71 22.96
N ASN A 409 24.19 21.90 22.98
CA ASN A 409 22.79 22.02 23.33
C ASN A 409 21.95 21.72 22.08
N PHE A 410 21.18 20.65 22.14
CA PHE A 410 20.20 20.31 21.12
C PHE A 410 18.93 21.12 21.45
N THR A 411 18.58 22.06 20.58
CA THR A 411 17.34 22.84 20.72
C THR A 411 16.14 21.96 20.42
N VAL A 412 15.01 22.24 21.10
CA VAL A 412 13.74 21.51 20.91
C VAL A 412 13.43 21.32 19.43
N SER A 413 13.14 20.09 19.04
CA SER A 413 12.97 19.68 17.64
C SER A 413 11.74 18.77 17.49
N PRO A 414 11.16 18.66 16.28
CA PRO A 414 10.08 17.69 16.02
C PRO A 414 10.43 16.22 16.31
N CYS A 415 11.71 15.87 16.48
CA CYS A 415 12.14 14.48 16.71
C CYS A 415 12.20 14.01 18.15
N GLU A 416 12.02 14.90 19.14
CA GLU A 416 12.21 14.52 20.56
C GLU A 416 11.18 13.48 21.05
N ILE A 417 10.07 13.32 20.31
CA ILE A 417 9.06 12.28 20.53
C ILE A 417 9.46 10.90 19.98
N PHE A 418 10.54 10.81 19.19
CA PHE A 418 11.02 9.57 18.54
C PHE A 418 12.46 9.19 18.93
N LEU A 419 13.28 10.15 19.36
CA LEU A 419 14.70 9.98 19.68
C LEU A 419 15.08 10.83 20.89
N ASP A 420 15.68 10.23 21.93
CA ASP A 420 16.22 10.99 23.07
C ASP A 420 17.42 11.87 22.62
N PRO A 421 17.30 13.21 22.63
CA PRO A 421 18.40 14.09 22.26
C PRO A 421 19.52 14.06 23.31
N SER A 422 19.29 13.55 24.52
CA SER A 422 20.31 13.48 25.56
C SER A 422 21.46 12.54 25.17
N LEU A 423 21.19 11.46 24.43
CA LEU A 423 22.23 10.55 23.93
C LEU A 423 23.14 11.26 22.92
N TYR A 424 22.54 11.93 21.93
CA TYR A 424 23.28 12.70 20.91
C TYR A 424 23.96 13.95 21.51
N SER A 425 23.40 14.54 22.56
CA SER A 425 24.03 15.61 23.34
C SER A 425 25.27 15.12 24.09
N LYS A 426 25.24 13.89 24.66
CA LYS A 426 26.41 13.24 25.28
C LYS A 426 27.48 12.90 24.23
N SER A 427 27.09 12.31 23.10
CA SER A 427 28.01 12.05 21.99
C SER A 427 28.71 13.30 21.52
N CYS A 428 27.94 14.36 21.27
CA CYS A 428 28.48 15.67 20.91
C CYS A 428 29.45 16.18 21.98
N GLN A 429 29.10 16.11 23.27
CA GLN A 429 29.97 16.55 24.38
C GLN A 429 31.30 15.79 24.42
N ASN A 430 31.30 14.48 24.14
CA ASN A 430 32.54 13.71 23.93
C ASN A 430 33.31 14.25 22.71
N ASP A 431 32.68 14.30 21.54
CA ASP A 431 33.32 14.69 20.27
C ASP A 431 33.95 16.09 20.32
N VAL A 432 33.31 17.07 20.96
CA VAL A 432 33.83 18.44 21.08
C VAL A 432 34.91 18.62 22.16
N THR A 433 35.06 17.66 23.08
CA THR A 433 36.04 17.73 24.18
C THR A 433 37.44 17.27 23.75
N TYR A 434 37.55 16.52 22.66
CA TYR A 434 38.81 16.01 22.11
C TYR A 434 39.13 16.54 20.69
N SER A 435 38.14 17.11 19.99
CA SER A 435 38.29 17.70 18.64
C SER A 435 39.02 19.03 18.62
N MET A 436 39.95 19.20 17.67
CA MET A 436 40.56 20.51 17.39
C MET A 436 39.65 21.45 16.59
N LYS A 437 38.46 20.97 16.17
CA LYS A 437 37.44 21.76 15.46
C LYS A 437 36.04 21.69 16.12
N PRO A 438 35.83 22.37 17.27
CA PRO A 438 34.55 22.62 17.94
C PRO A 438 33.28 22.30 17.16
N GLU A 439 33.05 23.18 16.21
CA GLU A 439 31.83 23.33 15.42
C GLU A 439 31.67 22.21 14.38
N ALA A 440 32.76 21.69 13.82
CA ALA A 440 32.71 20.57 12.87
C ALA A 440 32.32 19.26 13.57
N SER A 441 32.86 19.00 14.77
CA SER A 441 32.43 17.87 15.59
C SER A 441 30.99 17.98 16.03
N MET A 442 30.58 19.15 16.56
CA MET A 442 29.17 19.43 16.87
C MET A 442 28.25 19.14 15.67
N CYS A 443 28.62 19.57 14.47
CA CYS A 443 27.81 19.32 13.28
C CYS A 443 27.77 17.84 12.89
N ARG A 444 28.85 17.04 13.04
CA ARG A 444 28.80 15.59 12.82
C ARG A 444 27.75 14.92 13.72
N SER A 445 27.75 15.20 15.03
CA SER A 445 26.77 14.62 15.97
C SER A 445 25.35 15.14 15.72
N LYS A 446 25.18 16.41 15.31
CA LYS A 446 23.87 16.98 14.93
C LYS A 446 23.34 16.41 13.61
N PHE A 447 24.20 16.15 12.62
CA PHE A 447 23.81 15.45 11.39
C PHE A 447 23.41 14.00 11.65
N GLN A 448 24.07 13.28 12.57
CA GLN A 448 23.65 11.91 12.92
C GLN A 448 22.24 11.91 13.52
N TYR A 449 21.94 12.84 14.44
CA TYR A 449 20.59 13.01 15.00
C TYR A 449 19.56 13.36 13.90
N ALA A 450 19.89 14.32 13.03
CA ALA A 450 19.01 14.72 11.94
C ALA A 450 18.77 13.61 10.91
N GLN A 451 19.78 12.80 10.57
CA GLN A 451 19.63 11.64 9.67
C GLN A 451 18.77 10.54 10.29
N GLN A 452 18.95 10.25 11.58
CA GLN A 452 18.11 9.29 12.31
C GLN A 452 16.66 9.78 12.50
N CYS A 453 16.45 11.09 12.42
CA CYS A 453 15.13 11.71 12.31
C CYS A 453 14.56 11.63 10.89
N CYS A 454 15.40 11.90 9.89
CA CYS A 454 15.04 11.84 8.48
C CYS A 454 14.51 10.47 8.09
N GLU A 455 15.13 9.39 8.57
CA GLU A 455 14.68 7.99 8.38
C GLU A 455 13.24 7.72 8.87
N ARG A 456 12.66 8.60 9.70
CA ARG A 456 11.25 8.56 10.15
C ARG A 456 10.31 9.46 9.31
N GLY A 457 10.81 10.04 8.23
CA GLY A 457 10.10 10.97 7.34
C GLY A 457 10.12 12.44 7.80
N ILE A 458 11.00 12.80 8.74
CA ILE A 458 10.98 14.12 9.39
C ILE A 458 12.25 14.91 9.05
N SER A 459 12.10 15.98 8.25
CA SER A 459 13.20 16.91 8.01
C SER A 459 13.41 17.85 9.21
N LEU A 460 14.65 17.91 9.67
CA LEU A 460 15.19 18.92 10.59
C LEU A 460 16.06 19.96 9.86
N ILE A 461 15.79 20.26 8.57
CA ILE A 461 16.65 21.15 7.74
C ILE A 461 16.77 22.56 8.35
N ASP A 462 15.67 23.15 8.79
CA ASP A 462 15.67 24.46 9.48
C ASP A 462 16.46 24.42 10.80
N TRP A 463 16.37 23.30 11.54
CA TRP A 463 17.07 23.11 12.81
C TRP A 463 18.59 22.92 12.63
N LEU A 464 19.01 22.30 11.51
CA LEU A 464 20.41 22.24 11.09
C LEU A 464 20.92 23.64 10.71
N GLN A 465 20.17 24.41 9.93
CA GLN A 465 20.52 25.79 9.57
C GLN A 465 20.59 26.70 10.81
N MET A 466 19.59 26.67 11.69
CA MET A 466 19.59 27.39 12.98
C MET A 466 20.74 26.97 13.90
N SER A 467 21.22 25.73 13.78
CA SER A 467 22.40 25.23 14.50
C SER A 467 23.74 25.66 13.90
N GLY A 468 23.76 26.33 12.74
CA GLY A 468 24.98 26.65 12.00
C GLY A 468 25.61 25.45 11.26
N CYS A 469 24.84 24.37 11.07
CA CYS A 469 25.23 23.15 10.38
C CYS A 469 24.52 23.02 9.02
N GLU A 470 24.52 24.10 8.24
CA GLU A 470 23.93 24.11 6.90
C GLU A 470 24.85 23.39 5.90
N ASN A 471 24.31 22.42 5.17
CA ASN A 471 25.00 21.73 4.08
C ASN A 471 24.54 22.30 2.73
N SER A 472 25.50 22.67 1.88
CA SER A 472 25.25 23.23 0.55
C SER A 472 25.27 22.16 -0.55
N CYS A 473 24.37 22.28 -1.53
CA CYS A 473 24.41 21.50 -2.77
C CYS A 473 25.05 22.26 -3.95
N PRO A 474 25.34 21.59 -5.08
CA PRO A 474 25.68 22.24 -6.34
C PRO A 474 24.59 23.24 -6.79
N GLU A 475 24.99 24.22 -7.62
CA GLU A 475 24.10 25.25 -8.15
C GLU A 475 22.90 24.64 -8.90
N GLY A 476 21.69 25.12 -8.58
CA GLY A 476 20.43 24.58 -9.11
C GLY A 476 19.80 23.44 -8.29
N MET A 477 20.49 22.90 -7.28
CA MET A 477 19.95 21.85 -6.39
C MET A 477 19.64 22.39 -4.99
N PHE A 478 18.80 21.68 -4.23
CA PHE A 478 18.57 21.95 -2.80
C PHE A 478 18.87 20.72 -1.92
N TYR A 479 19.27 20.97 -0.67
CA TYR A 479 19.61 19.92 0.31
C TYR A 479 18.44 19.71 1.27
N ASP A 480 17.91 18.49 1.35
CA ASP A 480 16.81 18.16 2.26
C ASP A 480 16.79 16.66 2.61
N CYS A 481 15.98 16.30 3.60
CA CYS A 481 15.57 14.93 3.85
C CYS A 481 14.59 14.49 2.74
N THR A 482 15.02 13.54 1.92
CA THR A 482 14.28 13.11 0.71
C THR A 482 14.41 11.61 0.50
N SER A 483 13.54 11.02 -0.32
CA SER A 483 13.72 9.65 -0.82
C SER A 483 15.15 9.41 -1.30
N ALA A 484 15.72 8.27 -0.92
CA ALA A 484 17.06 7.85 -1.33
C ALA A 484 17.13 7.48 -2.82
N CYS A 485 15.99 7.13 -3.43
CA CYS A 485 15.88 6.88 -4.87
C CYS A 485 15.95 8.20 -5.64
N GLN A 486 16.98 8.41 -6.46
CA GLN A 486 17.10 9.61 -7.29
C GLN A 486 16.30 9.49 -8.60
N LYS A 487 15.59 10.56 -8.96
CA LYS A 487 14.88 10.67 -10.24
C LYS A 487 15.82 11.20 -11.33
N THR A 488 16.10 10.38 -12.35
CA THR A 488 17.06 10.66 -13.43
C THR A 488 16.40 10.68 -14.80
N CYS A 489 17.12 11.09 -15.84
CA CYS A 489 16.66 10.95 -17.23
C CYS A 489 16.33 9.49 -17.64
N ASP A 490 16.85 8.48 -16.93
CA ASP A 490 16.63 7.07 -17.27
C ASP A 490 15.32 6.53 -16.67
N ASN A 491 14.89 7.06 -15.52
CA ASN A 491 13.75 6.53 -14.75
C ASN A 491 12.54 7.47 -14.64
N TYR A 492 12.63 8.75 -15.04
CA TYR A 492 11.57 9.74 -14.74
C TYR A 492 10.15 9.41 -15.22
N LYS A 493 10.02 8.58 -16.27
CA LYS A 493 8.73 8.14 -16.84
C LYS A 493 8.04 7.06 -16.01
N THR A 494 8.78 6.34 -15.17
CA THR A 494 8.29 5.23 -14.32
C THR A 494 8.48 5.50 -12.83
N PHE A 495 9.35 6.44 -12.45
CA PHE A 495 9.64 6.82 -11.07
C PHE A 495 8.38 7.27 -10.30
N LYS A 496 8.00 6.49 -9.28
CA LYS A 496 7.15 6.94 -8.18
C LYS A 496 7.97 6.96 -6.90
N GLU A 497 7.75 7.97 -6.06
CA GLU A 497 8.45 8.09 -4.78
C GLU A 497 7.95 7.07 -3.74
N GLU A 498 6.69 6.63 -3.89
CA GLU A 498 6.05 5.54 -3.14
C GLU A 498 6.65 4.15 -3.40
N ASP A 499 7.22 3.91 -4.58
CA ASP A 499 7.82 2.61 -4.96
C ASP A 499 9.26 2.45 -4.41
N CYS A 500 9.74 3.39 -3.59
CA CYS A 500 11.09 3.37 -3.06
C CYS A 500 11.14 2.70 -1.67
N ASP A 501 11.52 1.43 -1.61
CA ASP A 501 11.70 0.65 -0.36
C ASP A 501 12.83 1.17 0.57
N LEU A 502 13.50 2.28 0.22
CA LEU A 502 14.64 2.83 0.93
C LEU A 502 14.21 3.99 1.83
N MET A 503 14.57 3.92 3.11
CA MET A 503 14.33 5.02 4.04
C MET A 503 14.97 6.33 3.52
N PRO A 504 14.27 7.47 3.65
CA PRO A 504 14.77 8.77 3.22
C PRO A 504 16.04 9.19 3.98
N LEU A 505 16.81 10.06 3.34
CA LEU A 505 18.11 10.51 3.81
C LEU A 505 18.42 11.94 3.34
N TYR A 506 19.41 12.57 3.98
CA TYR A 506 19.83 13.93 3.65
C TYR A 506 20.70 13.98 2.39
N THR A 507 20.16 14.50 1.29
CA THR A 507 20.88 14.60 0.02
C THR A 507 20.38 15.76 -0.85
N CYS A 508 21.05 15.97 -1.99
CA CYS A 508 20.69 16.97 -2.97
C CYS A 508 19.56 16.45 -3.88
N ARG A 509 18.45 17.17 -3.92
CA ARG A 509 17.30 16.93 -4.80
C ARG A 509 17.26 17.98 -5.92
N CYS A 510 16.71 17.61 -7.08
CA CYS A 510 16.39 18.57 -8.14
C CYS A 510 15.07 19.30 -7.86
N PRO A 511 14.90 20.53 -8.37
CA PRO A 511 13.63 21.25 -8.34
C PRO A 511 12.47 20.45 -8.94
N GLU A 512 11.24 20.79 -8.53
CA GLU A 512 10.05 20.20 -9.13
C GLU A 512 9.99 20.47 -10.65
N GLY A 513 9.68 19.44 -11.45
CA GLY A 513 9.73 19.50 -12.92
C GLY A 513 11.10 19.16 -13.53
N GLN A 514 12.17 19.07 -12.73
CA GLN A 514 13.51 18.72 -13.18
C GLN A 514 13.97 17.34 -12.69
N VAL A 515 14.97 16.78 -13.36
CA VAL A 515 15.54 15.46 -13.07
C VAL A 515 17.06 15.48 -13.18
N LEU A 516 17.72 14.51 -12.54
CA LEU A 516 19.18 14.44 -12.47
C LEU A 516 19.77 13.82 -13.74
N GLN A 517 20.70 14.54 -14.38
CA GLN A 517 21.50 14.04 -15.51
C GLN A 517 22.96 14.44 -15.30
N GLN A 518 23.88 13.47 -15.26
CA GLN A 518 25.34 13.68 -15.09
C GLN A 518 25.75 14.59 -13.90
N GLY A 519 24.93 14.67 -12.85
CA GLY A 519 25.19 15.51 -11.67
C GLY A 519 24.61 16.93 -11.72
N GLN A 520 23.89 17.29 -12.77
CA GLN A 520 23.13 18.54 -12.88
C GLN A 520 21.63 18.27 -13.00
N CYS A 521 20.80 19.26 -12.66
CA CYS A 521 19.36 19.20 -12.86
C CYS A 521 19.01 19.75 -14.24
N VAL A 522 18.29 18.95 -15.03
CA VAL A 522 17.81 19.29 -16.37
C VAL A 522 16.29 19.26 -16.40
N ASP A 523 15.69 20.06 -17.28
CA ASP A 523 14.25 19.98 -17.53
C ASP A 523 13.92 18.62 -18.18
N VAL A 524 12.82 18.00 -17.79
CA VAL A 524 12.39 16.66 -18.28
C VAL A 524 12.41 16.52 -19.82
N ILE A 525 12.18 17.61 -20.55
CA ILE A 525 12.22 17.62 -22.02
C ILE A 525 13.61 17.31 -22.60
N GLN A 526 14.70 17.61 -21.88
CA GLN A 526 16.08 17.34 -22.28
C GLN A 526 16.45 15.85 -22.22
N CYS A 527 15.62 15.04 -21.56
CA CYS A 527 15.74 13.59 -21.53
C CYS A 527 14.95 12.89 -22.65
N GLU A 528 14.21 13.61 -23.49
CA GLU A 528 13.52 13.05 -24.65
C GLU A 528 14.46 12.95 -25.86
N LYS A 529 14.17 12.04 -26.80
CA LYS A 529 14.95 11.81 -28.02
C LYS A 529 14.24 12.31 -29.29
N CYS A 530 15.02 12.66 -30.31
CA CYS A 530 14.53 12.88 -31.68
C CYS A 530 14.64 11.62 -32.55
N ASP A 531 15.67 10.79 -32.34
CA ASP A 531 15.90 9.54 -33.06
C ASP A 531 16.43 8.44 -32.10
N GLU A 532 17.07 7.38 -32.61
CA GLU A 532 17.57 6.29 -31.76
C GLU A 532 18.81 6.70 -30.94
N GLU A 533 19.58 7.68 -31.40
CA GLU A 533 20.88 8.05 -30.82
C GLU A 533 20.81 9.40 -30.07
N HIS A 534 20.14 10.43 -30.64
CA HIS A 534 20.24 11.83 -30.19
C HIS A 534 19.10 12.29 -29.25
N ILE A 535 19.47 13.04 -28.20
CA ILE A 535 18.57 13.70 -27.22
C ILE A 535 18.35 15.20 -27.50
N VAL A 536 17.30 15.77 -26.90
CA VAL A 536 16.95 17.20 -27.04
C VAL A 536 18.10 18.10 -26.59
N GLY A 537 18.61 18.91 -27.52
CA GLY A 537 19.79 19.76 -27.36
C GLY A 537 21.04 19.25 -28.07
N ASP A 538 21.08 18.00 -28.54
CA ASP A 538 22.22 17.47 -29.29
C ASP A 538 22.41 18.17 -30.64
N VAL A 539 23.67 18.27 -31.07
CA VAL A 539 24.10 18.83 -32.36
C VAL A 539 25.15 17.91 -32.97
N TRP A 540 24.92 17.46 -34.21
CA TRP A 540 25.79 16.50 -34.91
C TRP A 540 25.99 16.86 -36.38
N HIS A 541 26.94 16.19 -37.03
CA HIS A 541 27.29 16.40 -38.43
C HIS A 541 27.15 15.11 -39.24
N ILE A 542 26.32 15.15 -40.28
CA ILE A 542 26.21 14.06 -41.27
C ILE A 542 27.33 14.16 -42.31
N GLY A 543 27.92 15.34 -42.48
CA GLY A 543 29.11 15.57 -43.31
C GLY A 543 29.68 16.98 -43.13
N PRO A 544 30.78 17.34 -43.82
CA PRO A 544 31.47 18.62 -43.64
C PRO A 544 30.67 19.86 -44.08
N CYS A 545 29.48 19.67 -44.65
CA CYS A 545 28.56 20.73 -45.07
C CYS A 545 27.18 20.64 -44.41
N GLU A 546 26.91 19.63 -43.58
CA GLU A 546 25.57 19.38 -43.01
C GLU A 546 25.64 19.21 -41.49
N GLN A 547 24.87 20.04 -40.80
CA GLN A 547 24.77 20.07 -39.34
C GLN A 547 23.31 19.94 -38.93
N CYS A 548 23.01 18.98 -38.06
CA CYS A 548 21.69 18.71 -37.52
C CYS A 548 21.64 19.02 -36.02
N GLU A 549 20.47 19.39 -35.53
CA GLU A 549 20.17 19.62 -34.10
C GLU A 549 18.84 18.96 -33.71
N CYS A 550 18.73 18.47 -32.48
CA CYS A 550 17.48 17.92 -31.93
C CYS A 550 16.74 18.98 -31.09
N LEU A 551 15.54 19.37 -31.53
CA LEU A 551 14.77 20.47 -30.96
C LEU A 551 13.81 20.03 -29.84
N ASN A 552 13.41 20.96 -28.98
CA ASN A 552 12.53 20.73 -27.82
C ASN A 552 11.13 20.19 -28.16
N ASP A 553 10.70 20.17 -29.43
CA ASP A 553 9.47 19.49 -29.88
C ASP A 553 9.69 18.02 -30.28
N ARG A 554 10.94 17.54 -30.17
CA ARG A 554 11.49 16.25 -30.62
C ARG A 554 11.56 16.12 -32.14
N SER A 555 11.73 17.24 -32.86
CA SER A 555 12.06 17.24 -34.28
C SER A 555 13.55 17.48 -34.54
N THR A 556 14.11 16.76 -35.50
CA THR A 556 15.47 16.99 -36.01
C THR A 556 15.45 18.10 -37.06
N ARG A 557 16.29 19.13 -36.89
CA ARG A 557 16.49 20.21 -37.87
C ARG A 557 17.90 20.15 -38.44
N CYS A 558 18.02 19.75 -39.71
CA CYS A 558 19.28 19.77 -40.45
C CYS A 558 19.44 21.06 -41.26
N THR A 559 20.67 21.57 -41.30
CA THR A 559 21.09 22.77 -42.03
C THR A 559 22.24 22.40 -42.97
N VAL A 560 22.04 22.68 -44.27
CA VAL A 560 23.01 22.38 -45.32
C VAL A 560 23.67 23.67 -45.80
N THR A 561 24.99 23.72 -45.68
CA THR A 561 25.83 24.82 -46.20
C THR A 561 26.01 24.64 -47.69
N THR A 562 25.47 25.57 -48.50
CA THR A 562 25.65 25.57 -49.95
C THR A 562 26.94 26.28 -50.35
N CYS A 563 27.72 25.64 -51.22
CA CYS A 563 28.95 26.23 -51.75
C CYS A 563 28.66 27.27 -52.84
N PRO A 564 29.51 28.32 -52.98
CA PRO A 564 29.41 29.30 -54.05
C PRO A 564 29.70 28.67 -55.43
N GLU A 565 29.14 29.26 -56.48
CA GLU A 565 29.37 28.82 -57.86
C GLU A 565 30.85 28.99 -58.28
N VAL A 566 31.34 28.06 -59.11
CA VAL A 566 32.72 28.05 -59.59
C VAL A 566 32.97 29.24 -60.54
N PRO A 567 34.02 30.06 -60.33
CA PRO A 567 34.27 31.22 -61.17
C PRO A 567 34.73 30.84 -62.58
N ILE A 568 34.23 31.57 -63.59
CA ILE A 568 34.58 31.37 -65.00
C ILE A 568 35.81 32.23 -65.35
N CYS A 569 36.92 31.58 -65.74
CA CYS A 569 38.14 32.25 -66.19
C CYS A 569 38.02 32.86 -67.59
N LYS A 570 38.91 33.80 -67.94
CA LYS A 570 38.95 34.42 -69.28
C LYS A 570 39.54 33.49 -70.33
N GLU A 571 39.34 33.81 -71.61
CA GLU A 571 39.72 32.98 -72.77
C GLU A 571 41.23 32.67 -72.89
N ASN A 572 42.10 33.46 -72.25
CA ASN A 572 43.55 33.21 -72.16
C ASN A 572 43.99 32.53 -70.84
N GLU A 573 43.07 32.33 -69.89
CA GLU A 573 43.33 31.89 -68.51
C GLU A 573 42.76 30.48 -68.26
N LYS A 574 43.50 29.61 -67.56
CA LYS A 574 42.99 28.31 -67.08
C LYS A 574 42.61 28.36 -65.60
N LEU A 575 41.50 27.70 -65.24
CA LEU A 575 41.09 27.45 -63.86
C LEU A 575 42.07 26.52 -63.13
N ASP A 576 42.42 26.90 -61.90
CA ASP A 576 43.26 26.16 -60.96
C ASP A 576 42.54 26.01 -59.60
N VAL A 577 42.82 24.93 -58.87
CA VAL A 577 42.10 24.54 -57.64
C VAL A 577 43.08 24.42 -56.48
N LEU A 578 42.86 25.19 -55.42
CA LEU A 578 43.71 25.17 -54.23
C LEU A 578 43.41 23.96 -53.33
N PRO A 579 44.42 23.38 -52.65
CA PRO A 579 44.21 22.29 -51.71
C PRO A 579 43.32 22.73 -50.54
N LYS A 580 42.29 21.93 -50.27
CA LYS A 580 41.25 22.20 -49.29
C LYS A 580 41.78 22.11 -47.84
N PRO A 581 41.41 23.02 -46.93
CA PRO A 581 41.67 22.85 -45.50
C PRO A 581 40.92 21.64 -44.94
N GLU A 582 41.56 20.94 -43.99
CA GLU A 582 40.97 19.78 -43.32
C GLU A 582 39.69 20.19 -42.57
N GLY A 583 38.59 19.47 -42.81
CA GLY A 583 37.25 19.79 -42.26
C GLY A 583 36.44 20.88 -42.99
N ALA A 584 36.95 21.53 -44.05
CA ALA A 584 36.20 22.56 -44.76
C ALA A 584 35.11 21.99 -45.69
N CYS A 585 33.97 22.71 -45.80
CA CYS A 585 32.86 22.35 -46.69
C CYS A 585 33.19 22.52 -48.19
N CYS A 586 33.76 23.67 -48.60
CA CYS A 586 33.87 24.08 -50.00
C CYS A 586 35.32 24.20 -50.51
N ASP A 587 35.49 24.09 -51.83
CA ASP A 587 36.78 24.22 -52.53
C ASP A 587 37.05 25.68 -52.96
N VAL A 588 38.29 25.99 -53.36
CA VAL A 588 38.74 27.37 -53.67
C VAL A 588 39.48 27.43 -55.01
N TYR A 589 39.21 28.46 -55.83
CA TYR A 589 39.57 28.51 -57.25
C TYR A 589 40.26 29.82 -57.69
N HIS A 590 41.19 29.74 -58.65
CA HIS A 590 41.87 30.88 -59.29
C HIS A 590 42.10 30.66 -60.81
N CYS A 591 42.62 31.68 -61.53
CA CYS A 591 42.78 31.69 -62.99
C CYS A 591 44.19 32.17 -63.43
N VAL A 592 44.84 31.53 -64.43
CA VAL A 592 46.23 31.81 -64.85
C VAL A 592 46.50 31.75 -66.38
N GLU A 593 47.28 32.69 -66.93
CA GLU A 593 47.45 32.94 -68.39
C GLU A 593 48.48 32.07 -69.16
N VAL A 594 48.31 31.92 -70.50
CA VAL A 594 49.23 31.21 -71.44
C VAL A 594 49.39 31.96 -72.79
N ALA A 595 50.50 31.76 -73.52
CA ALA A 595 50.83 32.44 -74.79
C ALA A 595 51.18 31.49 -75.98
N LEU A 596 51.14 32.00 -77.22
CA LEU A 596 51.08 31.21 -78.48
C LEU A 596 52.26 31.40 -79.46
N ILE A 597 52.51 30.37 -80.28
CA ILE A 597 53.35 30.37 -81.49
C ILE A 597 52.59 29.64 -82.62
N VAL A 598 52.76 30.06 -83.89
CA VAL A 598 52.00 29.54 -85.06
C VAL A 598 52.88 28.71 -85.99
N CYS A 599 52.36 27.57 -86.46
CA CYS A 599 53.01 26.62 -87.37
C CYS A 599 52.05 26.21 -88.52
N PRO A 600 52.54 25.72 -89.68
CA PRO A 600 51.67 25.24 -90.76
C PRO A 600 51.00 23.90 -90.42
N GLU A 601 49.80 23.67 -90.96
CA GLU A 601 48.98 22.49 -90.63
C GLU A 601 49.63 21.15 -91.02
N THR A 602 49.74 20.28 -90.03
CA THR A 602 49.99 18.84 -90.17
C THR A 602 48.79 18.09 -89.57
N LYS A 603 48.47 16.90 -90.10
CA LYS A 603 47.38 16.07 -89.56
C LYS A 603 47.93 14.95 -88.66
N PRO A 604 47.20 14.53 -87.61
CA PRO A 604 47.51 13.33 -86.85
C PRO A 604 47.57 12.09 -87.73
N LEU A 605 48.31 11.07 -87.28
CA LEU A 605 48.26 9.72 -87.85
C LEU A 605 47.12 8.94 -87.18
N GLU A 606 46.60 7.90 -87.83
CA GLU A 606 45.74 6.91 -87.17
C GLU A 606 46.66 5.95 -86.39
N CYS A 607 46.49 5.90 -85.07
CA CYS A 607 47.33 5.12 -84.14
C CYS A 607 46.57 3.90 -83.58
N GLY A 608 47.30 2.96 -82.99
CA GLY A 608 46.73 1.76 -82.37
C GLY A 608 45.98 2.01 -81.06
N GLU A 609 45.30 0.99 -80.56
CA GLU A 609 44.60 1.05 -79.27
C GLU A 609 45.62 1.22 -78.13
N GLY A 610 45.43 2.24 -77.27
CA GLY A 610 46.38 2.64 -76.24
C GLY A 610 47.50 3.61 -76.69
N GLU A 611 47.64 3.88 -77.99
CA GLU A 611 48.64 4.83 -78.50
C GLU A 611 48.04 6.22 -78.72
N SER A 612 48.68 7.26 -78.20
CA SER A 612 48.33 8.65 -78.51
C SER A 612 49.25 9.25 -79.58
N ASN A 613 48.72 10.22 -80.32
CA ASN A 613 49.49 11.03 -81.25
C ASN A 613 50.35 12.04 -80.47
N VAL A 614 51.51 11.62 -79.99
CA VAL A 614 52.44 12.55 -79.31
C VAL A 614 53.07 13.47 -80.35
N VAL A 615 52.81 14.77 -80.20
CA VAL A 615 53.47 15.82 -80.97
C VAL A 615 54.94 15.88 -80.57
N TYR A 616 55.82 15.85 -81.57
CA TYR A 616 57.21 16.26 -81.45
C TYR A 616 57.49 17.41 -82.42
N HIS A 617 58.31 18.37 -82.01
CA HIS A 617 58.59 19.55 -82.83
C HIS A 617 59.86 19.32 -83.66
N GLU A 618 59.72 19.29 -84.98
CA GLU A 618 60.83 19.21 -85.93
C GLU A 618 60.97 20.59 -86.59
N GLU A 619 62.13 21.22 -86.43
CA GLU A 619 62.39 22.63 -86.77
C GLU A 619 61.30 23.61 -86.25
N GLY A 620 60.80 23.35 -85.03
CA GLY A 620 59.81 24.17 -84.33
C GLY A 620 58.35 23.88 -84.69
N CYS A 621 58.08 23.14 -85.78
CA CYS A 621 56.72 22.83 -86.22
C CYS A 621 56.26 21.44 -85.74
N PRO A 622 54.96 21.26 -85.42
CA PRO A 622 54.45 20.01 -84.88
C PRO A 622 54.43 18.90 -85.94
N ARG A 623 55.04 17.77 -85.62
CA ARG A 623 54.90 16.48 -86.29
C ARG A 623 54.30 15.49 -85.31
N TYR A 624 53.49 14.57 -85.79
CA TYR A 624 52.89 13.53 -84.94
C TYR A 624 53.64 12.21 -85.11
N LYS A 625 53.70 11.44 -84.03
CA LYS A 625 54.04 10.01 -84.03
C LYS A 625 53.15 9.30 -83.02
N CYS A 626 52.80 8.06 -83.30
CA CYS A 626 52.14 7.20 -82.32
C CYS A 626 53.15 6.82 -81.24
N VAL A 627 52.75 6.95 -79.97
CA VAL A 627 53.53 6.51 -78.80
C VAL A 627 52.55 6.02 -77.73
N CYS A 628 52.96 5.06 -76.92
CA CYS A 628 52.09 4.55 -75.85
C CYS A 628 51.74 5.59 -74.80
N ASP A 629 50.45 5.65 -74.49
CA ASP A 629 49.86 6.58 -73.54
C ASP A 629 49.01 5.79 -72.53
N PRO A 630 49.57 5.44 -71.35
CA PRO A 630 48.88 4.62 -70.36
C PRO A 630 47.56 5.19 -69.84
N VAL A 631 47.25 6.46 -70.11
CA VAL A 631 45.98 7.11 -69.74
C VAL A 631 44.87 6.80 -70.76
N LEU A 632 45.23 6.42 -72.00
CA LEU A 632 44.28 5.94 -73.01
C LEU A 632 44.02 4.43 -72.94
N CYS A 633 44.82 3.68 -72.16
CA CYS A 633 44.48 2.31 -71.82
C CYS A 633 43.22 2.29 -70.95
N PRO A 634 42.20 1.47 -71.28
CA PRO A 634 41.05 1.30 -70.39
C PRO A 634 41.52 0.78 -69.02
N PRO A 635 40.89 1.19 -67.91
CA PRO A 635 41.34 0.83 -66.57
C PRO A 635 41.39 -0.69 -66.42
N LEU A 636 42.52 -1.21 -65.92
CA LEU A 636 42.80 -2.64 -65.83
C LEU A 636 41.95 -3.31 -64.74
N VAL A 637 40.69 -3.60 -65.08
CA VAL A 637 39.81 -4.45 -64.28
C VAL A 637 40.43 -5.84 -64.23
N LYS A 638 40.93 -6.25 -63.06
CA LYS A 638 41.40 -7.63 -62.86
C LYS A 638 40.21 -8.58 -63.08
N PRO A 639 40.28 -9.53 -64.02
CA PRO A 639 39.19 -10.46 -64.25
C PRO A 639 38.93 -11.27 -62.98
N PHE A 640 37.65 -11.46 -62.66
CA PHE A 640 37.25 -12.31 -61.56
C PHE A 640 37.67 -13.74 -61.90
N THR A 641 38.53 -14.31 -61.07
CA THR A 641 39.13 -15.62 -61.28
C THR A 641 38.30 -16.68 -60.57
N GLU A 642 37.98 -17.75 -61.28
CA GLU A 642 37.38 -18.94 -60.71
C GLU A 642 38.47 -19.84 -60.09
N GLU A 643 38.06 -20.91 -59.41
CA GLU A 643 39.00 -21.78 -58.71
C GLU A 643 39.99 -22.46 -59.67
N GLY A 644 41.27 -22.51 -59.28
CA GLY A 644 42.38 -23.00 -60.11
C GLY A 644 42.84 -22.08 -61.24
N GLU A 645 42.15 -20.96 -61.48
CA GLU A 645 42.58 -19.95 -62.45
C GLU A 645 43.59 -18.98 -61.82
N ASN A 646 44.71 -18.74 -62.52
CA ASN A 646 45.72 -17.76 -62.12
C ASN A 646 45.85 -16.67 -63.18
N VAL A 647 45.92 -15.40 -62.75
CA VAL A 647 46.01 -14.26 -63.67
C VAL A 647 47.47 -13.88 -63.91
N THR A 648 47.94 -14.07 -65.14
CA THR A 648 49.22 -13.52 -65.61
C THR A 648 48.96 -12.22 -66.37
N LEU A 649 49.71 -11.17 -66.06
CA LEU A 649 49.68 -9.94 -66.84
C LEU A 649 50.59 -10.12 -68.07
N GLU A 650 50.02 -10.21 -69.26
CA GLU A 650 50.79 -10.24 -70.51
C GLU A 650 50.78 -8.85 -71.16
N GLN A 651 51.83 -8.55 -71.92
CA GLN A 651 52.09 -7.23 -72.50
C GLN A 651 52.41 -7.34 -73.99
N GLU A 652 51.43 -7.79 -74.77
CA GLU A 652 51.44 -7.59 -76.22
C GLU A 652 50.98 -6.17 -76.55
N GLY A 653 51.73 -5.50 -77.44
CA GLY A 653 51.40 -4.14 -77.88
C GLY A 653 51.55 -3.10 -76.77
N CYS A 654 50.59 -2.19 -76.70
CA CYS A 654 50.76 -0.92 -76.00
C CYS A 654 50.19 -0.91 -74.58
N CYS A 655 49.00 -1.50 -74.39
CA CYS A 655 48.39 -1.69 -73.09
C CYS A 655 48.62 -3.13 -72.60
N PRO A 656 49.16 -3.35 -71.40
CA PRO A 656 49.18 -4.68 -70.81
C PRO A 656 47.73 -5.13 -70.52
N HIS A 657 47.47 -6.43 -70.59
CA HIS A 657 46.17 -6.99 -70.26
C HIS A 657 46.30 -8.24 -69.40
N TYR A 658 45.22 -8.58 -68.71
CA TYR A 658 45.17 -9.75 -67.85
C TYR A 658 44.75 -10.98 -68.66
N GLU A 659 45.65 -11.96 -68.76
CA GLU A 659 45.33 -13.29 -69.28
C GLU A 659 45.14 -14.27 -68.13
N VAL A 660 44.15 -15.14 -68.25
CA VAL A 660 43.77 -16.11 -67.21
C VAL A 660 44.22 -17.50 -67.65
N LYS A 661 45.12 -18.12 -66.88
CA LYS A 661 45.72 -19.42 -67.20
C LYS A 661 45.44 -20.45 -66.10
N CYS A 662 45.12 -21.68 -66.50
CA CYS A 662 44.74 -22.75 -65.59
C CYS A 662 45.90 -23.45 -64.90
N GLN A 663 45.73 -23.75 -63.61
CA GLN A 663 46.67 -24.52 -62.79
C GLN A 663 45.92 -25.63 -62.02
N PRO A 664 45.65 -26.79 -62.67
CA PRO A 664 44.79 -27.84 -62.12
C PRO A 664 45.27 -28.45 -60.80
N GLU A 665 46.56 -28.33 -60.46
CA GLU A 665 47.10 -28.79 -59.18
C GLU A 665 46.72 -27.93 -57.96
N ILE A 666 45.97 -26.84 -58.16
CA ILE A 666 45.45 -25.96 -57.11
C ILE A 666 43.95 -26.20 -56.82
N CYS A 667 43.27 -27.02 -57.63
CA CYS A 667 41.84 -27.35 -57.43
C CYS A 667 41.57 -28.04 -56.09
N LEU A 668 40.51 -27.63 -55.40
CA LEU A 668 40.07 -28.29 -54.17
C LEU A 668 39.44 -29.66 -54.47
N LEU A 669 39.47 -30.54 -53.46
CA LEU A 669 38.82 -31.83 -53.49
C LEU A 669 37.31 -31.68 -53.21
N PRO A 670 36.44 -32.57 -53.76
CA PRO A 670 35.00 -32.49 -53.56
C PRO A 670 34.61 -32.52 -52.08
N PRO A 671 33.70 -31.65 -51.63
CA PRO A 671 33.24 -31.60 -50.24
C PRO A 671 32.25 -32.74 -49.94
N ILE A 672 32.36 -33.34 -48.76
CA ILE A 672 31.38 -34.32 -48.29
C ILE A 672 30.08 -33.59 -47.93
N CYS A 673 29.04 -33.78 -48.74
CA CYS A 673 27.76 -33.13 -48.54
C CYS A 673 27.05 -33.60 -47.26
N ALA A 674 26.44 -32.64 -46.56
CA ALA A 674 25.58 -32.90 -45.40
C ALA A 674 24.30 -33.68 -45.81
N PRO A 675 23.62 -34.36 -44.86
CA PRO A 675 22.38 -35.08 -45.13
C PRO A 675 21.36 -34.22 -45.90
N GLY A 676 20.71 -34.83 -46.89
CA GLY A 676 19.71 -34.22 -47.76
C GLY A 676 20.27 -33.60 -49.03
N PHE A 677 21.59 -33.47 -49.12
CA PHE A 677 22.27 -32.94 -50.28
C PHE A 677 23.09 -34.03 -50.99
N VAL A 678 23.25 -33.88 -52.29
CA VAL A 678 24.09 -34.71 -53.14
C VAL A 678 25.06 -33.83 -53.91
N GLU A 679 26.27 -34.32 -54.10
CA GLU A 679 27.30 -33.64 -54.88
C GLU A 679 26.85 -33.51 -56.35
N SER A 680 26.62 -32.27 -56.79
CA SER A 680 26.46 -31.92 -58.19
C SER A 680 27.78 -31.36 -58.70
N VAL A 681 28.46 -32.18 -59.49
CA VAL A 681 29.63 -31.74 -60.27
C VAL A 681 29.14 -30.97 -61.49
N TYR A 682 29.72 -29.80 -61.74
CA TYR A 682 29.52 -29.05 -62.98
C TYR A 682 30.86 -28.51 -63.48
N GLU A 683 30.97 -28.39 -64.81
CA GLU A 683 32.19 -27.93 -65.46
C GLU A 683 32.37 -26.42 -65.24
N GLY A 684 33.19 -26.06 -64.26
CA GLY A 684 33.80 -24.73 -64.20
C GLY A 684 34.83 -24.57 -65.32
N LYS A 685 35.29 -23.33 -65.55
CA LYS A 685 36.25 -23.04 -66.63
C LYS A 685 37.61 -23.74 -66.49
N CYS A 686 37.95 -24.14 -65.27
CA CYS A 686 39.29 -24.56 -64.90
C CYS A 686 39.29 -25.77 -63.96
N CYS A 687 38.81 -25.60 -62.73
CA CYS A 687 38.45 -26.71 -61.86
C CYS A 687 37.02 -27.18 -62.13
N LEU A 688 36.77 -28.47 -61.88
CA LEU A 688 35.41 -28.96 -61.66
C LEU A 688 34.87 -28.29 -60.40
N GLN A 689 33.68 -27.70 -60.48
CA GLN A 689 33.03 -27.09 -59.33
C GLN A 689 32.02 -28.07 -58.74
N TYR A 690 32.02 -28.15 -57.41
CA TYR A 690 31.21 -29.08 -56.64
C TYR A 690 30.22 -28.29 -55.81
N THR A 691 28.92 -28.43 -56.06
CA THR A 691 27.89 -27.90 -55.16
C THR A 691 27.06 -29.03 -54.60
N CYS A 692 26.87 -29.01 -53.28
CA CYS A 692 25.90 -29.87 -52.62
C CYS A 692 24.50 -29.34 -52.95
N ILE A 693 23.81 -29.97 -53.90
CA ILE A 693 22.42 -29.62 -54.27
C ILE A 693 21.44 -30.48 -53.49
N PRO A 694 20.22 -30.00 -53.18
CA PRO A 694 19.20 -30.84 -52.56
C PRO A 694 18.92 -32.10 -53.37
N LYS A 695 18.92 -33.26 -52.72
CA LYS A 695 18.46 -34.53 -53.27
C LYS A 695 17.00 -34.37 -53.72
N LYS A 696 16.72 -34.54 -55.01
CA LYS A 696 15.35 -34.43 -55.53
C LYS A 696 14.47 -35.48 -54.89
N ASN A 697 13.29 -35.05 -54.42
CA ASN A 697 12.33 -35.86 -53.69
C ASN A 697 12.89 -36.45 -52.38
N VAL A 698 13.77 -35.74 -51.68
CA VAL A 698 14.17 -36.05 -50.30
C VAL A 698 14.03 -34.78 -49.46
N CYS A 699 13.51 -34.94 -48.24
CA CYS A 699 13.46 -33.92 -47.20
C CYS A 699 14.42 -34.31 -46.08
N VAL A 700 14.97 -33.32 -45.38
CA VAL A 700 15.81 -33.56 -44.19
C VAL A 700 15.28 -32.79 -43.01
N TYR A 701 15.36 -33.46 -41.86
CA TYR A 701 14.84 -32.96 -40.62
C TYR A 701 15.89 -33.09 -39.51
N GLU A 702 15.98 -32.08 -38.66
CA GLU A 702 16.85 -32.01 -37.49
C GLU A 702 15.99 -32.27 -36.25
N PHE A 703 16.11 -33.46 -35.67
CA PHE A 703 15.36 -33.89 -34.49
C PHE A 703 15.87 -33.21 -33.23
N LYS A 704 14.93 -32.68 -32.44
CA LYS A 704 15.16 -31.88 -31.22
C LYS A 704 14.43 -32.45 -30.02
N PHE A 705 13.64 -33.49 -30.21
CA PHE A 705 12.92 -34.17 -29.15
C PHE A 705 13.08 -35.68 -29.23
N ALA A 706 13.32 -36.29 -28.07
CA ALA A 706 13.28 -37.74 -27.89
C ALA A 706 11.97 -38.15 -27.21
N VAL A 707 11.67 -39.45 -27.22
CA VAL A 707 10.56 -40.03 -26.45
C VAL A 707 11.12 -41.05 -25.46
N GLU A 708 11.21 -40.65 -24.19
CA GLU A 708 11.68 -41.50 -23.08
C GLU A 708 10.50 -41.84 -22.17
N ASP A 709 10.34 -43.12 -21.82
CA ASP A 709 9.22 -43.68 -21.04
C ASP A 709 7.80 -43.24 -21.47
N GLY A 710 7.65 -42.87 -22.75
CA GLY A 710 6.39 -42.42 -23.36
C GLY A 710 6.13 -40.91 -23.30
N TYR A 711 7.07 -40.13 -22.78
CA TYR A 711 6.99 -38.67 -22.69
C TYR A 711 7.96 -38.01 -23.68
N GLN A 712 7.55 -36.87 -24.26
CA GLN A 712 8.42 -36.08 -25.12
C GLN A 712 9.41 -35.27 -24.27
N VAL A 713 10.70 -35.52 -24.46
CA VAL A 713 11.80 -34.85 -23.78
C VAL A 713 12.54 -33.98 -24.81
N ALA A 714 12.82 -32.72 -24.47
CA ALA A 714 13.67 -31.87 -25.30
C ALA A 714 15.13 -32.34 -25.20
N LEU A 715 15.78 -32.51 -26.34
CA LEU A 715 17.21 -32.77 -26.42
C LEU A 715 17.98 -31.47 -26.15
N GLU A 716 19.17 -31.57 -25.57
CA GLU A 716 20.10 -30.44 -25.50
C GLU A 716 20.64 -30.12 -26.91
N PRO A 717 21.00 -28.87 -27.23
CA PRO A 717 21.39 -28.47 -28.60
C PRO A 717 22.61 -29.20 -29.19
N GLN A 718 23.42 -29.84 -28.35
CA GLN A 718 24.56 -30.68 -28.71
C GLN A 718 24.17 -32.11 -29.16
N ASP A 719 22.95 -32.55 -28.82
CA ASP A 719 22.43 -33.90 -29.03
C ASP A 719 21.39 -33.96 -30.18
N TYR A 720 21.14 -32.81 -30.84
CA TYR A 720 20.33 -32.73 -32.07
C TYR A 720 20.97 -33.52 -33.22
N HIS A 721 20.16 -34.29 -33.95
CA HIS A 721 20.63 -35.17 -35.05
C HIS A 721 19.75 -35.04 -36.30
N LYS A 722 20.26 -35.48 -37.47
CA LYS A 722 19.63 -35.25 -38.78
C LYS A 722 19.39 -36.54 -39.55
N GLU A 723 18.17 -36.73 -40.05
CA GLU A 723 17.79 -37.86 -40.91
C GLU A 723 17.18 -37.41 -42.25
N GLU A 724 17.20 -38.32 -43.23
CA GLU A 724 16.66 -38.13 -44.58
C GLU A 724 15.36 -38.93 -44.79
N PHE A 725 14.35 -38.29 -45.39
CA PHE A 725 13.03 -38.88 -45.66
C PHE A 725 12.65 -38.67 -47.13
N ASP A 726 12.12 -39.70 -47.81
CA ASP A 726 11.62 -39.55 -49.18
C ASP A 726 10.43 -38.58 -49.23
N ALA A 727 10.32 -37.74 -50.25
CA ALA A 727 9.27 -36.72 -50.34
C ALA A 727 7.88 -37.35 -50.50
N GLY A 728 6.96 -36.96 -49.61
CA GLY A 728 5.67 -37.60 -49.43
C GLY A 728 5.62 -38.59 -48.26
N SER A 729 6.78 -38.95 -47.69
CA SER A 729 6.85 -39.57 -46.36
C SER A 729 6.32 -38.62 -45.30
N SER A 730 5.96 -39.17 -44.14
CA SER A 730 5.49 -38.40 -43.00
C SER A 730 6.17 -38.91 -41.73
N TRP A 731 6.80 -38.00 -41.00
CA TRP A 731 7.56 -38.26 -39.78
C TRP A 731 7.30 -37.12 -38.79
N TYR A 732 7.69 -37.31 -37.53
CA TYR A 732 7.44 -36.36 -36.45
C TYR A 732 8.66 -36.25 -35.54
N ASP A 733 8.87 -35.09 -34.93
CA ASP A 733 9.95 -34.84 -33.97
C ASP A 733 9.39 -34.90 -32.53
N GLY A 734 9.72 -35.96 -31.81
CA GLY A 734 9.01 -36.34 -30.58
C GLY A 734 7.65 -36.98 -30.88
N LEU A 735 6.59 -36.52 -30.21
CA LEU A 735 5.23 -37.05 -30.39
C LEU A 735 4.52 -36.38 -31.58
N TYR A 736 3.79 -37.19 -32.34
CA TYR A 736 3.37 -36.77 -33.69
C TYR A 736 2.22 -35.76 -33.71
N GLU A 737 1.25 -35.93 -32.82
CA GLU A 737 0.15 -34.98 -32.71
C GLU A 737 0.57 -33.82 -31.79
N PHE A 738 1.07 -32.73 -32.38
CA PHE A 738 1.00 -31.41 -31.74
C PHE A 738 -0.49 -31.13 -31.48
N PRO A 739 -0.99 -31.11 -30.22
CA PRO A 739 -2.43 -31.22 -29.93
C PRO A 739 -3.26 -29.98 -30.29
N ASP A 740 -2.70 -29.05 -31.05
CA ASP A 740 -3.03 -27.63 -31.00
C ASP A 740 -3.77 -27.13 -32.25
N ASN A 741 -3.75 -27.85 -33.37
CA ASN A 741 -4.37 -27.35 -34.61
C ASN A 741 -5.91 -27.27 -34.54
N ASP A 742 -6.55 -28.13 -33.74
CA ASP A 742 -7.99 -28.05 -33.46
C ASP A 742 -8.32 -27.03 -32.36
N ASN A 743 -7.28 -26.54 -31.67
CA ASN A 743 -7.35 -25.70 -30.47
C ASN A 743 -6.98 -24.23 -30.71
N TYR A 744 -6.46 -23.83 -31.88
CA TYR A 744 -6.10 -22.43 -32.20
C TYR A 744 -6.40 -22.00 -33.64
N GLU A 745 -6.92 -20.78 -33.80
CA GLU A 745 -6.88 -20.04 -35.06
C GLU A 745 -5.50 -19.37 -35.21
N ARG A 746 -4.94 -19.39 -36.43
CA ARG A 746 -3.58 -18.95 -36.70
C ARG A 746 -3.52 -18.01 -37.92
N GLU A 747 -2.90 -16.85 -37.75
CA GLU A 747 -2.58 -15.94 -38.86
C GLU A 747 -1.16 -16.20 -39.34
N SER A 748 -1.01 -16.42 -40.64
CA SER A 748 0.29 -16.65 -41.28
C SER A 748 0.98 -15.33 -41.64
N TYR A 749 2.22 -15.16 -41.22
CA TYR A 749 3.08 -14.04 -41.60
C TYR A 749 4.38 -14.55 -42.25
N HIS A 750 4.91 -13.80 -43.23
CA HIS A 750 6.19 -14.11 -43.87
C HIS A 750 7.25 -13.10 -43.43
N ASN A 751 8.32 -13.62 -42.83
CA ASN A 751 9.55 -12.85 -42.65
C ASN A 751 10.31 -12.82 -43.99
N PRO A 752 10.80 -11.65 -44.44
CA PRO A 752 11.63 -11.56 -45.65
C PRO A 752 12.88 -12.44 -45.52
N GLY A 753 13.03 -13.41 -46.43
CA GLY A 753 14.14 -14.37 -46.44
C GLY A 753 13.79 -15.77 -45.93
N GLU A 754 12.63 -15.99 -45.29
CA GLU A 754 12.20 -17.32 -44.83
C GLU A 754 11.24 -17.99 -45.84
N CYS A 755 11.60 -19.21 -46.30
CA CYS A 755 10.83 -19.94 -47.31
C CYS A 755 9.46 -20.45 -46.82
N CYS A 756 9.27 -20.61 -45.51
CA CYS A 756 8.01 -21.07 -44.92
C CYS A 756 7.31 -19.90 -44.20
N PRO A 757 5.97 -19.78 -44.30
CA PRO A 757 5.24 -18.85 -43.47
C PRO A 757 5.36 -19.26 -41.99
N LYS A 758 5.58 -18.26 -41.13
CA LYS A 758 5.40 -18.42 -39.68
C LYS A 758 3.94 -18.18 -39.33
N TYR A 759 3.53 -18.69 -38.17
CA TYR A 759 2.16 -18.64 -37.70
C TYR A 759 2.15 -18.14 -36.27
N LYS A 760 1.28 -17.19 -35.97
CA LYS A 760 0.95 -16.77 -34.61
C LYS A 760 -0.49 -17.19 -34.30
N ARG A 761 -0.77 -17.65 -33.08
CA ARG A 761 -2.12 -17.96 -32.60
C ARG A 761 -2.86 -16.64 -32.34
N THR A 762 -3.90 -16.35 -33.11
CA THR A 762 -4.68 -15.11 -33.02
C THR A 762 -5.93 -15.24 -32.18
N ALA A 763 -6.49 -16.44 -32.13
CA ALA A 763 -7.61 -16.83 -31.30
C ALA A 763 -7.48 -18.31 -30.94
N CYS A 764 -8.22 -18.74 -29.94
CA CYS A 764 -8.37 -20.15 -29.60
C CYS A 764 -9.50 -20.76 -30.44
N LYS A 765 -9.52 -22.08 -30.52
CA LYS A 765 -10.50 -22.86 -31.28
C LYS A 765 -10.95 -24.02 -30.41
N MET A 766 -12.19 -24.49 -30.59
CA MET A 766 -12.69 -25.72 -29.96
C MET A 766 -13.91 -26.20 -30.73
N ASN A 767 -13.93 -27.46 -31.19
CA ASN A 767 -15.03 -28.02 -32.00
C ASN A 767 -15.44 -27.13 -33.19
N ASP A 768 -14.45 -26.61 -33.92
CA ASP A 768 -14.60 -25.62 -35.02
C ASP A 768 -15.22 -24.25 -34.66
N ILE A 769 -15.52 -23.98 -33.39
CA ILE A 769 -15.86 -22.64 -32.90
C ILE A 769 -14.57 -21.90 -32.55
N ILE A 770 -14.48 -20.63 -32.94
CA ILE A 770 -13.33 -19.75 -32.68
C ILE A 770 -13.66 -18.81 -31.51
N TYR A 771 -12.73 -18.71 -30.56
CA TYR A 771 -12.84 -17.94 -29.33
C TYR A 771 -11.68 -16.95 -29.24
N LYS A 772 -11.98 -15.66 -29.27
CA LYS A 772 -10.98 -14.58 -29.22
C LYS A 772 -10.34 -14.49 -27.84
N ILE A 773 -9.16 -13.88 -27.78
CA ILE A 773 -8.49 -13.54 -26.53
C ILE A 773 -9.46 -12.75 -25.62
N GLY A 774 -9.72 -13.27 -24.42
CA GLY A 774 -10.70 -12.81 -23.45
C GLY A 774 -12.02 -13.61 -23.38
N GLU A 775 -12.29 -14.49 -24.34
CA GLU A 775 -13.54 -15.27 -24.40
C GLU A 775 -13.41 -16.63 -23.66
N LYS A 776 -14.53 -17.12 -23.10
CA LYS A 776 -14.59 -18.33 -22.25
C LYS A 776 -15.64 -19.32 -22.72
N TRP A 777 -15.37 -20.62 -22.57
CA TRP A 777 -16.29 -21.70 -22.94
C TRP A 777 -16.24 -22.90 -21.95
N PRO A 778 -17.34 -23.67 -21.83
CA PRO A 778 -17.39 -24.89 -21.04
C PRO A 778 -16.69 -26.08 -21.74
N SER A 779 -16.44 -27.14 -20.98
CA SER A 779 -15.71 -28.32 -21.48
C SER A 779 -16.37 -29.08 -22.64
N PRO A 780 -15.60 -29.52 -23.65
CA PRO A 780 -16.09 -30.39 -24.73
C PRO A 780 -16.50 -31.80 -24.29
N ASP A 781 -15.83 -32.35 -23.26
CA ASP A 781 -16.09 -33.70 -22.74
C ASP A 781 -17.37 -33.79 -21.88
N GLY A 782 -18.08 -32.67 -21.71
CA GLY A 782 -19.24 -32.56 -20.83
C GLY A 782 -18.88 -32.48 -19.34
N ASP A 783 -17.60 -32.50 -18.97
CA ASP A 783 -17.17 -32.26 -17.59
C ASP A 783 -17.34 -30.79 -17.24
N ARG A 784 -18.40 -30.54 -16.47
CA ARG A 784 -18.85 -29.21 -16.10
C ARG A 784 -17.89 -28.52 -15.12
N CYS A 785 -16.88 -29.23 -14.59
CA CYS A 785 -15.79 -28.69 -13.77
C CYS A 785 -14.61 -28.10 -14.55
N LYS A 786 -14.55 -28.30 -15.86
CA LYS A 786 -13.50 -27.72 -16.69
C LYS A 786 -14.08 -26.52 -17.45
N SER A 787 -13.51 -25.34 -17.24
CA SER A 787 -13.78 -24.15 -18.06
C SER A 787 -12.49 -23.72 -18.75
N PHE A 788 -12.64 -23.23 -19.97
CA PHE A 788 -11.55 -22.89 -20.84
C PHE A 788 -11.67 -21.41 -21.22
N GLU A 789 -10.53 -20.72 -21.24
CA GLU A 789 -10.44 -19.30 -21.55
C GLU A 789 -9.30 -19.08 -22.54
N CYS A 790 -9.53 -18.23 -23.54
CA CYS A 790 -8.46 -17.82 -24.43
C CYS A 790 -7.70 -16.66 -23.83
N VAL A 791 -6.50 -16.90 -23.30
CA VAL A 791 -5.62 -15.88 -22.72
C VAL A 791 -4.52 -15.48 -23.71
N LYS A 792 -3.94 -14.29 -23.54
CA LYS A 792 -2.74 -13.87 -24.26
C LYS A 792 -1.50 -14.23 -23.44
N HIS A 793 -0.58 -15.00 -24.01
CA HIS A 793 0.68 -15.37 -23.38
C HIS A 793 1.81 -15.22 -24.40
N GLN A 794 2.84 -14.44 -24.08
CA GLN A 794 3.99 -14.16 -24.97
C GLN A 794 3.53 -13.75 -26.39
N GLU A 795 2.68 -12.72 -26.47
CA GLU A 795 1.98 -12.23 -27.67
C GLU A 795 1.00 -13.17 -28.39
N GLU A 796 0.93 -14.47 -28.05
CA GLU A 796 0.07 -15.45 -28.72
C GLU A 796 -1.16 -15.90 -27.90
N ALA A 797 -2.23 -16.30 -28.59
CA ALA A 797 -3.43 -16.87 -28.00
C ALA A 797 -3.17 -18.28 -27.43
N THR A 798 -3.51 -18.52 -26.16
CA THR A 798 -3.31 -19.77 -25.42
C THR A 798 -4.59 -20.16 -24.69
N ILE A 799 -4.98 -21.43 -24.72
CA ILE A 799 -6.11 -21.93 -23.93
C ILE A 799 -5.63 -22.14 -22.48
N SER A 800 -6.12 -21.30 -21.57
CA SER A 800 -6.06 -21.57 -20.13
C SER A 800 -7.18 -22.54 -19.76
N ARG A 801 -6.84 -23.71 -19.20
CA ARG A 801 -7.81 -24.66 -18.63
C ARG A 801 -7.91 -24.46 -17.13
N THR A 802 -9.00 -23.84 -16.68
CA THR A 802 -9.38 -23.83 -15.27
C THR A 802 -10.08 -25.15 -14.94
N THR A 803 -9.54 -25.91 -13.99
CA THR A 803 -10.18 -27.14 -13.47
C THR A 803 -10.60 -26.89 -12.03
N TYR A 804 -11.92 -26.89 -11.77
CA TYR A 804 -12.46 -26.72 -10.43
C TYR A 804 -12.33 -28.02 -9.63
N ASN A 805 -11.36 -28.05 -8.71
CA ASN A 805 -11.28 -29.11 -7.70
C ASN A 805 -12.37 -28.89 -6.65
N CYS A 806 -13.22 -29.89 -6.44
CA CYS A 806 -14.36 -29.78 -5.53
C CYS A 806 -13.94 -29.94 -4.07
N ASN A 807 -14.16 -28.91 -3.26
CA ASN A 807 -14.10 -29.05 -1.81
C ASN A 807 -15.31 -29.87 -1.32
N THR A 808 -15.05 -31.08 -0.82
CA THR A 808 -16.07 -31.97 -0.24
C THR A 808 -16.37 -31.68 1.23
N THR A 809 -15.65 -30.73 1.85
CA THR A 809 -15.79 -30.35 3.25
C THR A 809 -16.92 -29.34 3.42
N CYS A 810 -18.07 -29.79 3.95
CA CYS A 810 -19.22 -28.93 4.20
C CYS A 810 -19.27 -28.41 5.65
N PRO A 811 -19.95 -27.26 5.90
CA PRO A 811 -20.32 -26.82 7.24
C PRO A 811 -21.13 -27.86 8.02
N ARG A 812 -21.18 -27.76 9.35
CA ARG A 812 -21.85 -28.74 10.24
C ARG A 812 -23.37 -28.88 9.98
N THR A 813 -23.95 -27.88 9.30
CA THR A 813 -25.34 -27.77 8.84
C THR A 813 -25.62 -28.39 7.48
N ALA A 814 -24.60 -28.82 6.72
CA ALA A 814 -24.73 -29.23 5.33
C ALA A 814 -23.99 -30.54 5.03
N VAL A 815 -24.52 -31.29 4.06
CA VAL A 815 -23.94 -32.56 3.59
C VAL A 815 -23.53 -32.41 2.13
N TYR A 816 -22.36 -32.91 1.77
CA TYR A 816 -21.91 -32.92 0.39
C TYR A 816 -22.73 -33.92 -0.43
N VAL A 817 -23.48 -33.43 -1.42
CA VAL A 817 -24.28 -34.27 -2.33
C VAL A 817 -23.77 -34.07 -3.74
N GLU A 818 -23.28 -35.17 -4.34
CA GLU A 818 -22.69 -35.19 -5.68
C GLU A 818 -23.67 -34.73 -6.77
N SER A 819 -23.14 -34.14 -7.83
CA SER A 819 -23.90 -33.69 -8.99
C SER A 819 -24.68 -34.83 -9.63
N THR A 820 -25.99 -34.70 -9.80
CA THR A 820 -26.73 -35.65 -10.64
C THR A 820 -26.22 -35.56 -12.10
N PRO A 821 -26.18 -36.65 -12.89
CA PRO A 821 -25.62 -36.64 -14.25
C PRO A 821 -26.27 -35.59 -15.17
N GLU A 822 -27.55 -35.31 -14.93
CA GLU A 822 -28.42 -34.38 -15.64
C GLU A 822 -28.23 -32.91 -15.22
N SER A 823 -27.61 -32.65 -14.07
CA SER A 823 -27.37 -31.30 -13.52
C SER A 823 -26.31 -30.55 -14.31
N ASN A 824 -26.57 -29.29 -14.69
CA ASN A 824 -25.62 -28.45 -15.41
C ASN A 824 -24.50 -27.82 -14.52
N LYS A 825 -24.13 -28.46 -13.41
CA LYS A 825 -23.09 -28.00 -12.48
C LYS A 825 -21.87 -28.93 -12.44
N CYS A 826 -20.72 -28.34 -12.10
CA CYS A 826 -19.47 -29.00 -11.75
C CYS A 826 -19.62 -29.87 -10.49
N CYS A 827 -19.41 -29.27 -9.33
CA CYS A 827 -19.29 -29.96 -8.07
C CYS A 827 -20.65 -30.37 -7.52
N GLY A 828 -20.61 -31.45 -6.74
CA GLY A 828 -21.62 -31.66 -5.72
C GLY A 828 -21.78 -30.40 -4.89
N THR A 829 -23.02 -30.06 -4.57
CA THR A 829 -23.31 -28.91 -3.72
C THR A 829 -23.35 -29.40 -2.27
N CYS A 830 -22.82 -28.61 -1.33
CA CYS A 830 -23.17 -28.78 0.07
C CYS A 830 -24.66 -28.47 0.23
N ILE A 831 -25.52 -29.48 0.13
CA ILE A 831 -26.94 -29.32 0.39
C ILE A 831 -27.06 -29.14 1.89
N ALA A 832 -27.48 -27.95 2.30
CA ALA A 832 -27.81 -27.68 3.69
C ALA A 832 -28.92 -28.65 4.12
N VAL A 833 -28.78 -29.30 5.27
CA VAL A 833 -29.73 -30.31 5.79
C VAL A 833 -30.41 -29.86 7.09
N ALA A 834 -29.85 -28.84 7.74
CA ALA A 834 -30.33 -28.28 9.00
C ALA A 834 -29.90 -26.81 9.09
N CYS A 835 -30.73 -25.95 9.68
CA CYS A 835 -30.39 -24.56 9.98
C CYS A 835 -29.54 -24.48 11.25
N GLU A 836 -28.79 -23.41 11.43
CA GLU A 836 -28.06 -23.12 12.69
C GLU A 836 -28.40 -21.70 13.16
N GLU A 837 -28.74 -21.58 14.44
CA GLU A 837 -28.97 -20.30 15.12
C GLU A 837 -28.31 -20.41 16.51
N ASN A 838 -27.44 -19.46 16.85
CA ASN A 838 -26.73 -19.41 18.14
C ASN A 838 -25.98 -20.71 18.52
N GLY A 839 -25.40 -21.40 17.54
CA GLY A 839 -24.65 -22.66 17.73
C GLY A 839 -25.52 -23.90 17.96
N VAL A 840 -26.84 -23.78 17.86
CA VAL A 840 -27.80 -24.89 17.93
C VAL A 840 -28.28 -25.22 16.51
N ILE A 841 -28.27 -26.51 16.16
CA ILE A 841 -28.61 -27.01 14.83
C ILE A 841 -30.04 -27.57 14.82
N TYR A 842 -30.92 -26.97 14.02
CA TYR A 842 -32.34 -27.28 13.90
C TYR A 842 -32.66 -27.96 12.55
N GLN A 843 -33.39 -29.05 12.57
CA GLN A 843 -33.70 -29.87 11.38
C GLN A 843 -34.75 -29.21 10.47
N ASN A 844 -34.95 -29.76 9.27
CA ASN A 844 -36.02 -29.29 8.38
C ASN A 844 -37.40 -29.34 9.04
N GLU A 845 -38.21 -28.31 8.80
CA GLU A 845 -39.53 -28.03 9.39
C GLU A 845 -39.54 -27.84 10.91
N GLU A 846 -38.38 -27.89 11.58
CA GLU A 846 -38.27 -27.64 13.02
C GLU A 846 -38.55 -26.17 13.33
N SER A 847 -39.37 -25.96 14.35
CA SER A 847 -39.93 -24.66 14.74
C SER A 847 -39.51 -24.28 16.15
N TRP A 848 -39.00 -23.06 16.34
CA TRP A 848 -38.64 -22.54 17.65
C TRP A 848 -39.05 -21.07 17.82
N THR A 849 -38.94 -20.57 19.06
CA THR A 849 -39.01 -19.14 19.35
C THR A 849 -37.58 -18.61 19.35
N PRO A 850 -37.18 -17.78 18.36
CA PRO A 850 -35.83 -17.23 18.28
C PRO A 850 -35.60 -16.27 19.43
N ALA A 851 -34.47 -16.43 20.15
CA ALA A 851 -34.21 -15.74 21.42
C ALA A 851 -34.10 -14.20 21.30
N THR A 852 -33.94 -13.69 20.08
CA THR A 852 -33.77 -12.27 19.74
C THR A 852 -35.02 -11.63 19.12
N LEU A 853 -36.04 -12.41 18.73
CA LEU A 853 -37.19 -11.93 17.94
C LEU A 853 -38.52 -12.39 18.55
N ASN A 854 -38.80 -11.93 19.78
CA ASN A 854 -39.95 -12.35 20.62
C ASN A 854 -41.35 -12.29 19.96
N CYS A 855 -41.56 -11.46 18.94
CA CYS A 855 -42.81 -11.37 18.15
C CYS A 855 -42.95 -12.43 17.04
N HIS A 856 -41.89 -13.18 16.74
CA HIS A 856 -41.78 -13.99 15.52
C HIS A 856 -41.65 -15.48 15.84
N LYS A 857 -42.23 -16.32 14.99
CA LYS A 857 -41.98 -17.76 15.00
C LYS A 857 -40.89 -18.07 13.97
N ALA A 858 -39.75 -18.60 14.41
CA ALA A 858 -38.75 -19.17 13.52
C ALA A 858 -39.16 -20.58 13.08
N THR A 859 -38.87 -20.94 11.84
CA THR A 859 -38.98 -22.32 11.35
C THR A 859 -37.92 -22.56 10.31
N CYS A 860 -37.12 -23.61 10.47
CA CYS A 860 -36.12 -24.00 9.49
C CYS A 860 -36.81 -24.60 8.27
N TYR A 861 -36.53 -24.07 7.09
CA TYR A 861 -36.96 -24.64 5.82
C TYR A 861 -35.75 -24.96 4.95
N VAL A 862 -35.54 -26.25 4.74
CA VAL A 862 -34.47 -26.83 3.93
C VAL A 862 -35.00 -27.11 2.53
N ASN A 863 -34.44 -26.42 1.55
CA ASN A 863 -34.64 -26.72 0.12
C ASN A 863 -33.30 -27.23 -0.47
N ASP A 864 -33.36 -27.89 -1.64
CA ASP A 864 -32.27 -28.61 -2.35
C ASP A 864 -30.92 -27.87 -2.57
N THR A 865 -30.83 -26.60 -2.19
CA THR A 865 -29.66 -25.73 -2.36
C THR A 865 -29.43 -24.75 -1.20
N HIS A 866 -30.41 -24.52 -0.33
CA HIS A 866 -30.34 -23.49 0.72
C HIS A 866 -31.22 -23.86 1.93
N THR A 867 -30.67 -23.71 3.14
CA THR A 867 -31.44 -23.51 4.37
C THR A 867 -31.87 -22.05 4.48
N HIS A 868 -33.13 -21.81 4.81
CA HIS A 868 -33.59 -20.50 5.25
C HIS A 868 -34.46 -20.64 6.50
N ILE A 869 -34.22 -19.78 7.49
CA ILE A 869 -35.06 -19.68 8.68
C ILE A 869 -36.18 -18.70 8.31
N ARG A 870 -37.42 -19.19 8.18
CA ARG A 870 -38.56 -18.32 7.93
C ARG A 870 -39.09 -17.82 9.27
N TYR A 871 -38.93 -16.52 9.49
CA TYR A 871 -39.55 -15.80 10.60
C TYR A 871 -40.95 -15.35 10.18
N GLU A 872 -41.99 -15.92 10.80
CA GLU A 872 -43.37 -15.44 10.62
C GLU A 872 -43.76 -14.51 11.77
N GLY A 873 -44.12 -13.28 11.41
CA GLY A 873 -44.59 -12.22 12.31
C GLY A 873 -45.89 -11.57 11.82
N PRO A 874 -46.45 -10.62 12.60
CA PRO A 874 -47.70 -9.95 12.26
C PRO A 874 -47.56 -9.02 11.04
N LYS A 875 -48.66 -8.83 10.29
CA LYS A 875 -48.73 -7.87 9.20
C LYS A 875 -49.05 -6.47 9.72
N CYS A 876 -48.09 -5.56 9.63
CA CYS A 876 -48.25 -4.19 10.10
C CYS A 876 -49.03 -3.28 9.12
N PRO A 877 -49.69 -2.21 9.61
CA PRO A 877 -50.25 -1.16 8.77
C PRO A 877 -49.17 -0.44 7.93
N VAL A 878 -49.58 0.15 6.80
CA VAL A 878 -48.68 0.99 5.99
C VAL A 878 -48.53 2.35 6.68
N MET A 879 -47.29 2.72 7.01
CA MET A 879 -46.96 3.95 7.71
C MET A 879 -46.98 5.16 6.74
N ASP A 880 -47.58 6.28 7.17
CA ASP A 880 -47.54 7.54 6.41
C ASP A 880 -46.11 8.12 6.44
N PRO A 881 -45.46 8.35 5.29
CA PRO A 881 -44.09 8.84 5.23
C PRO A 881 -43.90 10.27 5.75
N ASN A 882 -44.98 11.04 5.95
CA ASN A 882 -44.94 12.39 6.53
C ASN A 882 -45.36 12.41 8.02
N CYS A 883 -45.46 11.26 8.69
CA CYS A 883 -45.77 11.21 10.11
C CYS A 883 -44.66 11.86 10.97
N PRO A 884 -44.92 12.91 11.76
CA PRO A 884 -43.94 13.44 12.70
C PRO A 884 -43.65 12.42 13.80
N MET A 885 -42.36 12.28 14.17
CA MET A 885 -41.89 11.25 15.11
C MET A 885 -42.68 11.19 16.43
N GLU A 886 -43.08 12.35 16.97
CA GLU A 886 -43.88 12.46 18.20
C GLU A 886 -45.27 11.77 18.15
N TYR A 887 -45.79 11.48 16.95
CA TYR A 887 -47.05 10.73 16.73
C TYR A 887 -46.83 9.27 16.32
N VAL A 888 -45.58 8.81 16.17
CA VAL A 888 -45.32 7.39 15.88
C VAL A 888 -45.57 6.57 17.16
N ARG A 889 -46.29 5.45 17.02
CA ARG A 889 -46.57 4.49 18.10
C ARG A 889 -46.11 3.11 17.66
N LEU A 890 -45.71 2.28 18.63
CA LEU A 890 -45.70 0.84 18.46
C LEU A 890 -47.02 0.26 18.97
N ASP A 891 -47.42 -0.89 18.45
CA ASP A 891 -48.51 -1.68 19.03
C ASP A 891 -48.13 -2.20 20.44
N PRO A 892 -49.10 -2.59 21.28
CA PRO A 892 -48.83 -3.03 22.66
C PRO A 892 -47.93 -4.27 22.83
N LYS A 893 -47.62 -5.02 21.76
CA LYS A 893 -46.67 -6.15 21.78
C LYS A 893 -45.29 -5.79 21.21
N GLY A 894 -45.09 -4.57 20.71
CA GLY A 894 -43.81 -4.08 20.21
C GLY A 894 -43.42 -4.60 18.82
N CYS A 895 -44.37 -5.10 18.03
CA CYS A 895 -44.11 -5.78 16.77
C CYS A 895 -44.31 -4.88 15.53
N CYS A 896 -45.17 -3.85 15.61
CA CYS A 896 -45.56 -3.00 14.49
C CYS A 896 -45.55 -1.51 14.85
N LYS A 897 -45.16 -0.64 13.90
CA LYS A 897 -45.21 0.83 14.02
C LYS A 897 -46.38 1.42 13.22
N TYR A 898 -47.02 2.46 13.74
CA TYR A 898 -48.07 3.23 13.06
C TYR A 898 -48.07 4.72 13.48
N CYS A 899 -48.90 5.56 12.84
CA CYS A 899 -49.02 6.99 13.14
C CYS A 899 -50.34 7.33 13.86
N GLU A 900 -50.28 7.87 15.08
CA GLU A 900 -51.43 8.30 15.90
C GLU A 900 -51.56 9.83 15.93
N GLN A 901 -52.01 10.45 14.83
CA GLN A 901 -52.30 11.90 14.84
C GLN A 901 -53.66 12.21 15.49
N PRO A 902 -53.74 13.14 16.48
CA PRO A 902 -55.01 13.54 17.07
C PRO A 902 -55.79 14.47 16.14
N THR A 903 -57.05 14.15 15.85
CA THR A 903 -57.95 15.06 15.10
C THR A 903 -58.20 16.34 15.90
N ASP A 904 -58.06 17.50 15.26
CA ASP A 904 -58.30 18.80 15.92
C ASP A 904 -59.76 19.02 16.36
N THR A 905 -60.68 18.17 15.90
CA THR A 905 -62.07 18.09 16.36
C THR A 905 -62.33 16.78 17.10
N CYS A 906 -63.07 16.87 18.22
CA CYS A 906 -63.59 15.72 18.95
C CYS A 906 -64.56 14.91 18.07
N SER A 907 -64.24 13.64 17.79
CA SER A 907 -64.98 12.76 16.89
C SER A 907 -64.88 11.28 17.31
N ALA A 908 -65.65 10.41 16.67
CA ALA A 908 -65.53 8.97 16.85
C ALA A 908 -64.57 8.40 15.80
N VAL A 909 -63.53 7.70 16.25
CA VAL A 909 -62.44 7.15 15.43
C VAL A 909 -62.40 5.63 15.63
N GLU A 910 -62.15 4.87 14.56
CA GLU A 910 -62.02 3.42 14.64
C GLU A 910 -60.71 3.01 15.32
N VAL A 911 -60.75 1.93 16.12
CA VAL A 911 -59.61 1.33 16.80
C VAL A 911 -59.09 0.20 15.90
N PRO A 912 -57.80 0.19 15.51
CA PRO A 912 -57.25 -0.85 14.65
C PRO A 912 -57.45 -2.25 15.23
N ASP A 913 -57.88 -3.19 14.39
CA ASP A 913 -58.43 -4.47 14.85
C ASP A 913 -57.43 -5.28 15.70
N TYR A 914 -56.13 -5.23 15.37
CA TYR A 914 -55.07 -5.90 16.15
C TYR A 914 -54.89 -5.34 17.58
N GLU A 915 -55.14 -4.05 17.81
CA GLU A 915 -55.11 -3.44 19.15
C GLU A 915 -56.29 -3.89 20.00
N THR A 916 -57.37 -4.37 19.37
CA THR A 916 -58.56 -4.80 20.11
C THR A 916 -58.35 -6.13 20.82
N ILE A 917 -57.32 -6.92 20.48
CA ILE A 917 -57.00 -8.19 21.15
C ILE A 917 -56.57 -7.91 22.60
N GLY A 918 -57.33 -8.43 23.57
CA GLY A 918 -57.12 -8.19 24.99
C GLY A 918 -57.74 -6.89 25.54
N TYR A 919 -58.27 -6.04 24.66
CA TYR A 919 -58.73 -4.67 24.97
C TYR A 919 -59.90 -4.63 25.96
N PHE A 920 -60.78 -5.65 25.94
CA PHE A 920 -61.85 -5.78 26.91
C PHE A 920 -61.53 -6.87 27.92
N SER A 921 -61.23 -6.44 29.15
CA SER A 921 -61.10 -7.32 30.31
C SER A 921 -62.31 -7.23 31.25
N TYR A 922 -62.60 -8.33 31.93
CA TYR A 922 -63.65 -8.44 32.94
C TYR A 922 -63.25 -9.51 33.96
N HIS A 923 -63.29 -9.18 35.25
CA HIS A 923 -63.13 -10.19 36.30
C HIS A 923 -64.48 -10.83 36.64
N ASP A 924 -64.66 -12.10 36.28
CA ASP A 924 -65.80 -12.91 36.69
C ASP A 924 -65.56 -13.49 38.09
N THR A 925 -66.57 -13.47 38.95
CA THR A 925 -66.43 -13.89 40.35
C THR A 925 -66.30 -15.40 40.55
N GLU A 926 -66.68 -16.21 39.56
CA GLU A 926 -66.52 -17.67 39.59
C GLU A 926 -65.39 -18.16 38.69
N ARG A 927 -65.10 -17.44 37.59
CA ARG A 927 -64.21 -17.90 36.50
C ARG A 927 -62.89 -17.13 36.38
N GLY A 928 -62.66 -16.16 37.26
CA GLY A 928 -61.42 -15.37 37.32
C GLY A 928 -61.38 -14.29 36.25
N PHE A 929 -60.17 -13.95 35.79
CA PHE A 929 -59.96 -12.91 34.80
C PHE A 929 -60.36 -13.39 33.40
N CYS A 930 -61.17 -12.61 32.69
CA CYS A 930 -61.65 -12.90 31.35
C CYS A 930 -61.29 -11.78 30.38
N THR A 931 -60.90 -12.13 29.15
CA THR A 931 -60.47 -11.18 28.12
C THR A 931 -60.85 -11.65 26.71
N ASN A 932 -60.97 -10.75 25.72
CA ASN A 932 -61.18 -11.15 24.34
C ASN A 932 -59.85 -11.57 23.68
N GLU A 933 -59.75 -12.82 23.26
CA GLU A 933 -58.53 -13.37 22.64
C GLU A 933 -58.44 -13.10 21.13
N VAL A 934 -59.54 -12.65 20.53
CA VAL A 934 -59.71 -12.41 19.09
C VAL A 934 -59.99 -10.93 18.87
N ASP A 935 -59.56 -10.43 17.73
CA ASP A 935 -59.79 -9.09 17.21
C ASP A 935 -61.29 -8.81 16.93
N LEU A 936 -61.64 -7.52 16.97
CA LEU A 936 -63.01 -7.01 17.08
C LEU A 936 -63.29 -5.92 16.04
N GLU A 937 -63.33 -6.31 14.77
CA GLU A 937 -63.48 -5.44 13.59
C GLU A 937 -64.37 -4.20 13.80
N GLY A 938 -63.88 -3.01 13.43
CA GLY A 938 -64.67 -1.77 13.45
C GLY A 938 -65.16 -1.38 14.86
N LEU A 939 -64.30 -1.56 15.87
CA LEU A 939 -64.47 -0.94 17.18
C LEU A 939 -64.19 0.57 17.07
N THR A 940 -64.80 1.41 17.90
CA THR A 940 -64.59 2.88 17.89
C THR A 940 -64.35 3.45 19.28
N ARG A 941 -63.52 4.50 19.37
CA ARG A 941 -63.32 5.34 20.56
C ARG A 941 -63.61 6.81 20.24
N CYS A 942 -63.89 7.63 21.25
CA CYS A 942 -63.84 9.08 21.08
C CYS A 942 -62.39 9.56 21.14
N SER A 943 -62.01 10.46 20.23
CA SER A 943 -60.70 11.10 20.21
C SER A 943 -60.79 12.53 19.68
N GLY A 944 -59.79 13.35 19.98
CA GLY A 944 -59.68 14.74 19.53
C GLY A 944 -59.83 15.80 20.64
N LYS A 945 -59.54 17.05 20.29
CA LYS A 945 -59.30 18.16 21.23
C LYS A 945 -60.58 18.88 21.66
N CYS A 946 -60.58 19.44 22.87
CA CYS A 946 -61.67 20.25 23.44
C CYS A 946 -61.14 21.43 24.28
N SER A 947 -61.95 22.48 24.44
CA SER A 947 -61.53 23.76 25.02
C SER A 947 -61.49 23.76 26.56
N ALA A 948 -60.38 24.26 27.12
CA ALA A 948 -60.26 24.68 28.52
C ALA A 948 -59.69 26.11 28.61
N GLN A 949 -60.23 26.94 29.50
CA GLN A 949 -59.82 28.34 29.69
C GLN A 949 -60.18 28.83 31.10
N SER A 950 -59.46 29.84 31.62
CA SER A 950 -59.78 30.49 32.90
C SER A 950 -59.93 32.00 32.71
N LEU A 951 -61.00 32.58 33.26
CA LEU A 951 -61.40 33.98 33.02
C LEU A 951 -61.65 34.69 34.35
N TYR A 952 -61.07 35.88 34.55
CA TYR A 952 -61.24 36.65 35.78
C TYR A 952 -62.69 37.15 35.92
N SER A 953 -63.40 36.66 36.93
CA SER A 953 -64.81 36.96 37.17
C SER A 953 -64.92 37.97 38.31
N SER A 954 -65.07 39.24 37.95
CA SER A 954 -65.18 40.37 38.90
C SER A 954 -66.41 40.30 39.83
N ALA A 955 -67.35 39.38 39.59
CA ALA A 955 -68.48 39.09 40.46
C ALA A 955 -68.12 38.23 41.69
N ILE A 956 -67.06 37.41 41.58
CA ILE A 956 -66.51 36.60 42.69
C ILE A 956 -65.14 37.08 43.16
N GLY A 957 -64.43 37.88 42.34
CA GLY A 957 -63.12 38.44 42.66
C GLY A 957 -61.93 37.51 42.36
N ASP A 958 -62.15 36.46 41.56
CA ASP A 958 -61.15 35.43 41.22
C ASP A 958 -61.41 34.86 39.81
N PHE A 959 -60.53 33.98 39.33
CA PHE A 959 -60.64 33.32 38.02
C PHE A 959 -61.60 32.13 38.05
N GLU A 960 -62.52 32.09 37.09
CA GLU A 960 -63.46 31.00 36.86
C GLU A 960 -62.96 30.13 35.69
N SER A 961 -62.75 28.83 35.94
CA SER A 961 -62.21 27.88 34.95
C SER A 961 -63.32 27.09 34.26
N ILE A 962 -63.37 27.19 32.93
CA ILE A 962 -64.26 26.39 32.07
C ILE A 962 -63.42 25.26 31.46
N CYS A 963 -63.84 24.00 31.65
CA CYS A 963 -63.17 22.83 31.11
C CYS A 963 -64.17 21.89 30.41
N ASN A 964 -63.91 21.55 29.15
CA ASN A 964 -64.73 20.63 28.36
C ASN A 964 -63.92 19.43 27.86
N CYS A 965 -64.54 18.26 27.92
CA CYS A 965 -63.95 16.95 27.67
C CYS A 965 -64.57 16.34 26.40
N CYS A 966 -63.76 15.66 25.57
CA CYS A 966 -64.28 14.92 24.42
C CYS A 966 -64.98 13.64 24.90
N LEU A 967 -66.30 13.56 24.76
CA LEU A 967 -67.12 12.47 25.30
C LEU A 967 -68.11 11.95 24.24
N PRO A 968 -68.58 10.70 24.35
CA PRO A 968 -69.62 10.17 23.48
C PRO A 968 -70.90 11.04 23.53
N ASP A 969 -71.42 11.38 22.36
CA ASP A 969 -72.72 12.03 22.19
C ASP A 969 -73.81 10.97 21.91
N GLN A 970 -73.49 9.98 21.06
CA GLN A 970 -74.37 8.87 20.72
C GLN A 970 -73.59 7.56 20.74
N THR A 971 -74.23 6.48 21.16
CA THR A 971 -73.63 5.15 21.32
C THR A 971 -74.56 4.04 20.81
N LYS A 972 -74.01 2.89 20.42
CA LYS A 972 -74.74 1.64 20.17
C LYS A 972 -74.29 0.54 21.15
N PRO A 973 -75.19 -0.33 21.64
CA PRO A 973 -74.77 -1.54 22.34
C PRO A 973 -74.10 -2.52 21.35
N ARG A 974 -72.91 -3.02 21.70
CA ARG A 974 -72.20 -4.10 20.99
C ARG A 974 -71.84 -5.20 22.00
N THR A 975 -72.18 -6.44 21.68
CA THR A 975 -71.85 -7.61 22.51
C THR A 975 -70.60 -8.30 21.95
N ILE A 976 -69.69 -8.68 22.84
CA ILE A 976 -68.43 -9.36 22.52
C ILE A 976 -68.25 -10.61 23.38
N ALA A 977 -67.32 -11.48 23.00
CA ALA A 977 -66.98 -12.72 23.71
C ALA A 977 -65.63 -12.59 24.43
N LEU A 978 -65.58 -12.95 25.71
CA LEU A 978 -64.37 -12.97 26.53
C LEU A 978 -64.11 -14.40 27.00
N ARG A 979 -62.90 -14.95 26.83
CA ARG A 979 -62.51 -16.21 27.49
C ARG A 979 -61.99 -15.90 28.89
N CYS A 980 -62.45 -16.68 29.87
CA CYS A 980 -62.05 -16.65 31.26
C CYS A 980 -60.85 -17.56 31.56
N SER A 981 -60.26 -17.39 32.74
CA SER A 981 -59.08 -18.15 33.20
C SER A 981 -59.34 -19.66 33.35
N ASP A 982 -60.61 -20.06 33.44
CA ASP A 982 -61.06 -21.47 33.45
C ASP A 982 -61.26 -22.07 32.03
N GLY A 983 -61.01 -21.29 30.98
CA GLY A 983 -61.18 -21.68 29.58
C GLY A 983 -62.58 -21.43 29.01
N ASN A 984 -63.58 -21.15 29.84
CA ASN A 984 -64.97 -20.90 29.42
C ASN A 984 -65.13 -19.49 28.82
N ILE A 985 -66.17 -19.32 28.00
CA ILE A 985 -66.49 -18.02 27.37
C ILE A 985 -67.68 -17.36 28.07
N VAL A 986 -67.59 -16.05 28.29
CA VAL A 986 -68.68 -15.19 28.77
C VAL A 986 -68.90 -14.03 27.79
N HIS A 987 -70.15 -13.66 27.56
CA HIS A 987 -70.50 -12.53 26.70
C HIS A 987 -70.83 -11.28 27.52
N LYS A 988 -70.33 -10.13 27.08
CA LYS A 988 -70.55 -8.82 27.72
C LYS A 988 -70.92 -7.77 26.65
N THR A 989 -71.81 -6.85 27.01
CA THR A 989 -72.32 -5.80 26.12
C THR A 989 -71.81 -4.43 26.57
N TYR A 990 -71.15 -3.72 25.66
CA TYR A 990 -70.56 -2.40 25.89
C TYR A 990 -71.22 -1.36 24.98
N GLN A 991 -71.17 -0.08 25.38
CA GLN A 991 -71.73 1.02 24.59
C GLN A 991 -70.64 1.62 23.69
N GLN A 992 -70.60 1.19 22.43
CA GLN A 992 -69.64 1.66 21.42
C GLN A 992 -70.06 3.08 20.92
N PRO A 993 -69.18 4.10 20.97
CA PRO A 993 -69.45 5.43 20.42
C PRO A 993 -69.75 5.43 18.92
N LEU A 994 -70.78 6.18 18.53
CA LEU A 994 -71.12 6.49 17.14
C LEU A 994 -70.77 7.94 16.77
N SER A 995 -70.88 8.85 17.73
CA SER A 995 -70.46 10.25 17.59
C SER A 995 -69.97 10.76 18.95
N CYS A 996 -69.15 11.81 18.92
CA CYS A 996 -68.54 12.41 20.11
C CYS A 996 -68.63 13.94 20.02
N LYS A 997 -68.65 14.62 21.16
CA LYS A 997 -68.59 16.09 21.23
C LYS A 997 -67.94 16.58 22.52
N CYS A 998 -67.53 17.84 22.53
CA CYS A 998 -67.03 18.50 23.74
C CYS A 998 -68.18 18.83 24.70
N ASN A 999 -68.18 18.19 25.86
CA ASN A 999 -69.15 18.39 26.96
C ASN A 999 -68.42 18.85 28.23
N SER A 1000 -69.07 19.62 29.10
CA SER A 1000 -68.44 20.14 30.32
C SER A 1000 -68.01 19.01 31.27
N CYS A 1001 -66.73 19.03 31.67
CA CYS A 1001 -66.14 18.02 32.53
C CYS A 1001 -66.77 18.10 33.94
N SER A 1002 -67.69 17.18 34.23
CA SER A 1002 -68.52 17.26 35.44
C SER A 1002 -67.77 16.80 36.70
N GLY A 1003 -67.11 17.73 37.38
CA GLY A 1003 -66.59 17.50 38.72
C GLY A 1003 -67.72 17.18 39.71
N ARG A 1004 -67.58 16.09 40.48
CA ARG A 1004 -68.45 15.78 41.62
C ARG A 1004 -67.68 15.87 42.93
N THR A 1005 -68.26 16.56 43.89
CA THR A 1005 -67.78 16.69 45.25
C THR A 1005 -68.04 15.43 46.09
N SER A 1006 -67.23 15.29 47.15
CA SER A 1006 -67.46 14.52 48.38
C SER A 1006 -68.52 13.41 48.40
N ASP A 1007 -68.01 12.19 48.56
CA ASP A 1007 -68.50 11.16 49.50
C ASP A 1007 -69.92 10.57 49.31
N ARG A 1008 -69.96 9.24 49.18
CA ARG A 1008 -71.15 8.41 49.46
C ARG A 1008 -70.75 7.09 50.09
N SER A 1009 -71.06 6.99 51.38
CA SER A 1009 -71.10 5.76 52.16
C SER A 1009 -72.11 4.73 51.64
N HIS A 1010 -72.02 3.52 52.20
CA HIS A 1010 -72.86 2.33 51.97
C HIS A 1010 -74.39 2.52 51.81
N GLU A 1011 -74.96 1.63 51.00
CA GLU A 1011 -76.35 1.08 51.02
C GLU A 1011 -77.51 2.05 50.64
N PHE A 1012 -78.60 1.63 49.96
CA PHE A 1012 -79.43 0.42 50.14
C PHE A 1012 -80.04 -0.17 48.83
N MET A 1013 -80.71 -1.32 48.94
CA MET A 1013 -81.14 -2.24 47.86
C MET A 1013 -82.42 -1.90 47.05
N ASN A 1014 -82.59 -2.61 45.92
CA ASN A 1014 -83.87 -3.05 45.26
C ASN A 1014 -84.72 -1.97 44.53
N GLN A 1015 -85.60 -2.27 43.53
CA GLN A 1015 -86.07 -3.57 43.00
C GLN A 1015 -86.56 -3.49 41.51
N MET A 1016 -86.42 -4.59 40.76
CA MET A 1016 -87.23 -5.14 39.62
C MET A 1016 -88.05 -4.25 38.65
N GLY A 1017 -88.03 -4.59 37.35
CA GLY A 1017 -89.10 -4.16 36.40
C GLY A 1017 -88.92 -4.51 34.90
N SER A 1018 -89.30 -5.73 34.49
CA SER A 1018 -89.74 -6.18 33.15
C SER A 1018 -89.32 -5.43 31.86
N LEU A 1019 -88.47 -6.06 31.04
CA LEU A 1019 -88.87 -6.71 29.78
C LEU A 1019 -87.75 -7.60 29.21
#